data_AF-A0A2A5DP64-F1
#
_entry.id   AF-A0A2A5DP64-F1
#
_cell.length_a   1.000
_cell.length_b   1.000
_cell.length_c   1.000
_cell.angle_alpha   90.00
_cell.angle_beta   90.00
_cell.angle_gamma   90.00
#
_symmetry.space_group_name_H-M   'P 1'
#
loop_
_entity.id
_entity.type
_entity.pdbx_description
1 polymer ?
#
loop_
_entity_poly.entity_id
_entity_poly.type
_entity_poly.pdbx_seq_one_letter_code
_entity_poly.pdbx_strand_id
1 'polypeptide(L)'
;MDQVSVNNFFNKGSVFVILSFCLSILSSAIVFGEEVNLLSAKTNWKKQYVFLPFKVTAKEGAKAKPATPGKQLLPTGWTTIKYDDLDWVETRGADLTMGDGRARHIRGAPQSYFQGTDPFVAGIGLMAMRGKFIIKDAKKVDKLSLDITYRGGYVAYLNGKEISRKSLPKGKIEHTTPSDVYPLDAFVIKAFGKTKPFNWYTHRDKKFHPNWAKRERKSGVIEIDKKYLVDGVNVLAIEMHRSEYPRECKSKKVGFNFATIGIGALSLKADTSADNAVPANKRAGEFNIWSVPTWKDAGPGSFGNQADGLNPVKIAGTQNGTFAGQFMAGSNKSIEGFEVKKSILTGPEGEIGIDNISLKYGGINPTQSKWRFDLLLDNAPKVFGTKNSAAIPVWIFIKVPKETKPGVYKGEFVVSAKDVDPIKVPVEINISDWKLPDLKDFTMPYFIYQSPESLAQHYKVKMWSEEHWVLIEKSLKLMGEFGNGGLIFPLMAETCQGNPEGMIIWEKQADGTYKHDFTFFDRYLKIAMKYHIPERLICVGINVWGNEMRYNNKGQPSPRGKITIKDKAGVRSNMVVPVYGTPEAVAIFRPVLLAIKEKLKAYKVDNKMMYGVGNDKSPVPKQIAMFNKILPGTPWFRESHFAANKMKSEENGGKLTVPVGCTSMVWGGDIPDPAKKRLYGWKYNKKYLKLNFNRGGTECLSLKGFAAPWSFRMWMESTTACGRNGNGRVGADFLHLKINLKSRWKGRKIKSEAIGGSGGTLYGSYPNSGVGQTGLGNNTTDLLGPAKDGPVTTIRFENARLGNQEAETRVFIERAILAKSLSADLLKRCQAHLDERTYALRLWRLNHGKIPLGSFAWRTSNKKLFDLAGEVAKATKK
;
A
#
# COMPACT_ATOMS: atom_id res chain seq x y z
N MET A 1 54.09 2.84 -16.25
CA MET A 1 54.83 2.56 -17.48
C MET A 1 53.93 2.94 -18.65
N ASP A 2 53.93 4.24 -18.96
CA ASP A 2 54.37 4.81 -20.25
C ASP A 2 53.55 4.43 -21.51
N GLN A 3 52.87 5.38 -22.18
CA GLN A 3 53.35 6.52 -23.01
C GLN A 3 53.72 6.08 -24.45
N VAL A 4 53.05 6.57 -25.50
CA VAL A 4 53.36 7.78 -26.35
C VAL A 4 54.55 7.51 -27.33
N SER A 5 54.54 7.88 -28.62
CA SER A 5 53.43 8.16 -29.58
C SER A 5 53.82 7.75 -31.03
N VAL A 6 53.93 8.52 -32.14
CA VAL A 6 53.79 9.96 -32.47
C VAL A 6 53.29 10.19 -33.92
N ASN A 7 52.90 11.45 -34.19
CA ASN A 7 52.41 12.11 -35.40
C ASN A 7 53.06 11.84 -36.79
N ASN A 8 52.19 11.90 -37.81
CA ASN A 8 52.24 12.68 -39.06
C ASN A 8 53.45 12.65 -40.02
N PHE A 9 53.14 12.55 -41.32
CA PHE A 9 53.85 13.28 -42.37
C PHE A 9 52.89 14.11 -43.27
N PHE A 10 53.17 15.42 -43.25
CA PHE A 10 52.87 16.52 -44.17
C PHE A 10 52.86 16.20 -45.70
N ASN A 11 52.27 16.98 -46.63
CA ASN A 11 51.42 18.20 -46.62
C ASN A 11 50.86 18.48 -48.06
N LYS A 12 50.24 19.66 -48.26
CA LYS A 12 49.90 20.38 -49.52
C LYS A 12 48.56 20.02 -50.18
N GLY A 13 47.47 20.43 -49.52
CA GLY A 13 46.11 20.46 -50.09
C GLY A 13 45.26 21.67 -49.68
N SER A 14 45.86 22.74 -49.12
CA SER A 14 45.13 23.83 -48.44
C SER A 14 45.64 25.22 -48.83
N VAL A 15 44.79 26.02 -49.47
CA VAL A 15 44.70 27.50 -49.36
C VAL A 15 43.28 27.94 -49.79
N PHE A 16 42.84 27.54 -50.99
CA PHE A 16 41.70 28.19 -51.66
C PHE A 16 40.30 27.91 -51.10
N VAL A 17 40.12 26.86 -50.29
CA VAL A 17 38.78 26.47 -49.76
C VAL A 17 38.41 27.25 -48.49
N ILE A 18 39.37 27.87 -47.80
CA ILE A 18 39.15 28.45 -46.47
C ILE A 18 38.48 29.83 -46.52
N LEU A 19 38.70 30.62 -47.59
CA LEU A 19 38.16 31.99 -47.66
C LEU A 19 36.64 32.06 -47.84
N SER A 20 36.03 31.07 -48.51
CA SER A 20 34.57 31.04 -48.73
C SER A 20 33.76 30.63 -47.50
N PHE A 21 34.39 30.12 -46.44
CA PHE A 21 33.70 29.64 -45.23
C PHE A 21 33.59 30.68 -44.10
N CYS A 22 34.26 31.84 -44.23
CA CYS A 22 34.30 32.87 -43.18
C CYS A 22 33.45 34.12 -43.48
N LEU A 23 32.90 34.27 -44.68
CA LEU A 23 32.18 35.49 -45.10
C LEU A 23 30.65 35.39 -45.08
N SER A 24 30.06 34.31 -44.55
CA SER A 24 28.62 34.22 -44.27
C SER A 24 28.24 34.59 -42.83
N ILE A 25 29.21 35.01 -42.00
CA ILE A 25 28.99 35.45 -40.61
C ILE A 25 28.59 36.94 -40.59
N LEU A 26 27.49 37.29 -41.28
CA LEU A 26 26.76 38.57 -41.09
C LEU A 26 25.42 38.62 -41.85
N SER A 27 24.64 37.53 -41.80
CA SER A 27 23.20 37.55 -42.07
C SER A 27 22.45 36.99 -40.88
N SER A 28 21.27 37.55 -40.57
CA SER A 28 20.52 37.33 -39.33
C SER A 28 20.46 35.87 -38.88
N ALA A 29 21.06 35.58 -37.72
CA ALA A 29 20.84 34.33 -37.00
C ALA A 29 19.42 34.33 -36.41
N ILE A 30 18.43 34.05 -37.27
CA ILE A 30 17.09 33.68 -36.84
C ILE A 30 17.22 32.34 -36.12
N VAL A 31 17.34 32.40 -34.80
CA VAL A 31 17.23 31.22 -33.94
C VAL A 31 15.77 30.78 -33.98
N PHE A 32 15.42 29.98 -34.98
CA PHE A 32 14.20 29.20 -34.97
C PHE A 32 14.16 28.40 -33.66
N GLY A 33 13.04 28.45 -32.94
CA GLY A 33 12.91 27.80 -31.65
C GLY A 33 13.08 26.28 -31.76
N GLU A 34 13.50 25.67 -30.66
CA GLU A 34 13.43 24.22 -30.52
C GLU A 34 12.02 23.82 -30.08
N GLU A 35 11.53 22.66 -30.53
CA GLU A 35 10.19 22.19 -30.14
C GLU A 35 10.20 21.60 -28.72
N VAL A 36 10.17 22.47 -27.69
CA VAL A 36 10.26 22.07 -26.29
C VAL A 36 8.95 21.44 -25.80
N ASN A 37 8.99 20.14 -25.50
CA ASN A 37 7.89 19.38 -24.92
C ASN A 37 7.77 19.65 -23.40
N LEU A 38 6.92 20.62 -23.04
CA LEU A 38 6.73 21.12 -21.66
C LEU A 38 6.01 20.12 -20.74
N LEU A 39 4.93 19.52 -21.24
CA LEU A 39 4.10 18.53 -20.53
C LEU A 39 3.66 17.43 -21.48
N SER A 40 3.51 16.20 -20.97
CA SER A 40 2.99 15.09 -21.79
C SER A 40 2.23 14.06 -20.98
N ALA A 41 1.62 13.09 -21.66
CA ALA A 41 1.12 11.86 -21.07
C ALA A 41 2.18 11.12 -20.22
N LYS A 42 3.48 11.35 -20.49
CA LYS A 42 4.61 10.78 -19.75
C LYS A 42 5.14 11.68 -18.62
N THR A 43 4.70 12.93 -18.46
CA THR A 43 5.07 13.73 -17.27
C THR A 43 4.31 13.26 -16.03
N ASN A 44 4.79 13.65 -14.85
CA ASN A 44 4.00 13.55 -13.63
C ASN A 44 2.95 14.68 -13.60
N TRP A 45 1.74 14.37 -13.13
CA TRP A 45 0.59 15.25 -13.02
C TRP A 45 -0.04 15.06 -11.65
N LYS A 46 -0.47 16.16 -11.02
CA LYS A 46 -1.33 16.12 -9.84
C LYS A 46 -2.76 15.83 -10.33
N LYS A 47 -3.47 14.86 -9.74
CA LYS A 47 -4.84 14.47 -10.13
C LYS A 47 -5.80 14.39 -8.92
N GLN A 48 -7.04 14.85 -9.12
CA GLN A 48 -8.19 14.65 -8.23
C GLN A 48 -9.31 13.93 -8.99
N TYR A 49 -9.95 12.95 -8.34
CA TYR A 49 -11.04 12.16 -8.93
C TYR A 49 -12.35 12.42 -8.19
N VAL A 50 -13.44 12.61 -8.92
CA VAL A 50 -14.77 12.92 -8.39
C VAL A 50 -15.76 11.85 -8.82
N PHE A 51 -16.52 11.33 -7.85
CA PHE A 51 -17.36 10.15 -8.02
C PHE A 51 -18.83 10.53 -8.18
N LEU A 52 -19.42 10.12 -9.32
CA LEU A 52 -20.81 10.40 -9.64
C LEU A 52 -21.55 9.11 -10.00
N PRO A 53 -22.82 8.93 -9.52
CA PRO A 53 -23.66 7.81 -9.90
C PRO A 53 -23.75 7.59 -11.42
N PHE A 54 -24.00 6.35 -11.85
CA PHE A 54 -24.14 6.03 -13.26
C PHE A 54 -25.45 6.61 -13.81
N LYS A 55 -25.33 7.58 -14.71
CA LYS A 55 -26.40 7.97 -15.60
C LYS A 55 -26.31 7.10 -16.86
N VAL A 56 -27.47 6.67 -17.33
CA VAL A 56 -27.66 6.10 -18.66
C VAL A 56 -28.61 7.00 -19.41
N THR A 57 -28.47 7.08 -20.72
CA THR A 57 -29.35 7.87 -21.59
C THR A 57 -30.83 7.55 -21.35
N ALA A 58 -31.68 8.58 -21.49
CA ALA A 58 -33.12 8.48 -21.28
C ALA A 58 -33.78 7.49 -22.27
N LYS A 59 -35.04 7.10 -21.99
CA LYS A 59 -35.87 6.52 -23.07
C LYS A 59 -36.15 7.65 -24.06
N GLU A 60 -36.08 7.33 -25.35
CA GLU A 60 -36.67 8.15 -26.41
C GLU A 60 -38.12 8.53 -26.06
N GLY A 61 -38.47 9.81 -26.26
CA GLY A 61 -39.75 10.40 -25.85
C GLY A 61 -39.93 10.66 -24.34
N ALA A 62 -38.95 10.40 -23.47
CA ALA A 62 -39.09 10.72 -22.04
C ALA A 62 -38.91 12.22 -21.75
N LYS A 63 -39.83 12.82 -20.99
CA LYS A 63 -39.68 14.20 -20.47
C LYS A 63 -38.37 14.33 -19.68
N ALA A 64 -37.61 15.38 -19.97
CA ALA A 64 -36.38 15.69 -19.24
C ALA A 64 -36.69 15.91 -17.75
N LYS A 65 -35.92 15.27 -16.86
CA LYS A 65 -35.95 15.62 -15.43
C LYS A 65 -35.14 16.90 -15.21
N PRO A 66 -35.59 17.81 -14.32
CA PRO A 66 -34.80 18.97 -13.93
C PRO A 66 -33.39 18.55 -13.48
N ALA A 67 -32.38 19.31 -13.90
CA ALA A 67 -31.04 19.14 -13.38
C ALA A 67 -31.05 19.47 -11.88
N THR A 68 -30.58 18.55 -11.03
CA THR A 68 -30.32 18.87 -9.62
C THR A 68 -29.18 19.89 -9.57
N PRO A 69 -29.34 21.05 -8.91
CA PRO A 69 -28.32 22.10 -8.90
C PRO A 69 -26.93 21.59 -8.54
N GLY A 70 -25.92 21.95 -9.32
CA GLY A 70 -24.56 21.46 -9.16
C GLY A 70 -23.93 21.88 -7.83
N LYS A 71 -23.74 20.91 -6.92
CA LYS A 71 -22.81 21.09 -5.80
C LYS A 71 -21.40 21.37 -6.37
N GLN A 72 -20.65 22.26 -5.73
CA GLN A 72 -19.22 22.38 -6.02
C GLN A 72 -18.48 21.10 -5.62
N LEU A 73 -17.74 20.51 -6.56
CA LEU A 73 -17.01 19.23 -6.37
C LEU A 73 -15.48 19.39 -6.47
N LEU A 74 -15.00 20.41 -7.18
CA LEU A 74 -13.60 20.83 -7.19
C LEU A 74 -13.42 22.14 -6.40
N PRO A 75 -12.29 22.34 -5.70
CA PRO A 75 -12.02 23.58 -4.95
C PRO A 75 -11.99 24.83 -5.82
N THR A 76 -12.39 25.98 -5.28
CA THR A 76 -12.37 27.25 -6.02
C THR A 76 -10.94 27.62 -6.44
N GLY A 77 -10.77 28.10 -7.67
CA GLY A 77 -9.46 28.52 -8.18
C GLY A 77 -8.48 27.38 -8.50
N TRP A 78 -8.91 26.11 -8.49
CA TRP A 78 -8.04 24.95 -8.74
C TRP A 78 -7.33 24.96 -10.10
N THR A 79 -7.79 25.76 -11.06
CA THR A 79 -7.17 25.92 -12.39
C THR A 79 -6.00 26.93 -12.42
N THR A 80 -5.78 27.68 -11.35
CA THR A 80 -4.83 28.82 -11.29
C THR A 80 -3.44 28.43 -10.78
N ILE A 81 -2.43 29.28 -11.01
CA ILE A 81 -1.06 29.08 -10.51
C ILE A 81 -1.04 28.96 -8.97
N LYS A 82 -1.79 29.82 -8.26
CA LYS A 82 -1.77 29.99 -6.80
C LYS A 82 -2.40 28.85 -5.97
N TYR A 83 -2.90 27.79 -6.61
CA TYR A 83 -3.59 26.70 -5.91
C TYR A 83 -2.64 25.61 -5.37
N ASP A 84 -2.72 25.33 -4.05
CA ASP A 84 -2.02 24.22 -3.38
C ASP A 84 -2.62 22.87 -3.81
N ASP A 85 -1.84 22.11 -4.59
CA ASP A 85 -2.16 20.78 -5.10
C ASP A 85 -1.29 19.67 -4.48
N LEU A 86 -0.66 19.92 -3.32
CA LEU A 86 0.19 18.93 -2.62
C LEU A 86 -0.59 17.68 -2.19
N ASP A 87 -1.89 17.85 -1.95
CA ASP A 87 -2.80 16.78 -1.52
C ASP A 87 -3.41 15.98 -2.68
N TRP A 88 -3.13 16.34 -3.94
CA TRP A 88 -3.61 15.62 -5.11
C TRP A 88 -2.73 14.41 -5.42
N VAL A 89 -3.29 13.36 -6.04
CA VAL A 89 -2.51 12.15 -6.38
C VAL A 89 -1.56 12.47 -7.52
N GLU A 90 -0.26 12.37 -7.27
CA GLU A 90 0.73 12.47 -8.33
C GLU A 90 0.87 11.14 -9.08
N THR A 91 0.59 11.15 -10.37
CA THR A 91 0.68 9.98 -11.27
C THR A 91 1.08 10.43 -12.68
N ARG A 92 1.22 9.51 -13.65
CA ARG A 92 1.47 9.87 -15.05
C ARG A 92 0.25 10.56 -15.68
N GLY A 93 0.50 11.36 -16.71
CA GLY A 93 -0.56 12.08 -17.43
C GLY A 93 -1.61 11.16 -18.07
N ALA A 94 -1.19 10.06 -18.69
CA ALA A 94 -2.11 9.05 -19.22
C ALA A 94 -2.71 8.15 -18.13
N ASP A 95 -4.02 7.96 -18.22
CA ASP A 95 -4.80 6.95 -17.48
C ASP A 95 -4.98 5.68 -18.31
N LEU A 96 -4.97 5.81 -19.63
CA LEU A 96 -5.15 4.75 -20.62
C LEU A 96 -3.79 4.43 -21.23
N THR A 97 -3.32 3.19 -21.13
CA THR A 97 -1.91 2.84 -21.38
C THR A 97 -1.73 1.61 -22.27
N MET A 98 -1.80 0.41 -21.71
CA MET A 98 -1.39 -0.87 -22.33
C MET A 98 -2.41 -1.98 -22.06
N GLY A 99 -3.63 -1.61 -21.67
CA GLY A 99 -4.66 -2.53 -21.21
C GLY A 99 -4.37 -3.12 -19.83
N ASP A 100 -5.33 -3.91 -19.35
CA ASP A 100 -5.25 -4.63 -18.07
C ASP A 100 -4.03 -5.58 -17.90
N GLY A 101 -3.34 -5.89 -19.00
CA GLY A 101 -2.21 -6.81 -19.11
C GLY A 101 -2.39 -7.86 -20.21
N ARG A 102 -3.63 -8.30 -20.48
CA ARG A 102 -3.96 -9.42 -21.38
C ARG A 102 -3.64 -9.14 -22.86
N ALA A 103 -3.64 -7.88 -23.28
CA ALA A 103 -3.42 -7.50 -24.67
C ALA A 103 -1.95 -7.47 -25.12
N ARG A 104 -0.99 -7.44 -24.16
CA ARG A 104 0.43 -7.09 -24.40
C ARG A 104 1.22 -8.02 -25.33
N HIS A 105 0.68 -9.17 -25.70
CA HIS A 105 1.35 -10.15 -26.56
C HIS A 105 1.04 -10.00 -28.06
N ILE A 106 0.07 -9.14 -28.43
CA ILE A 106 -0.37 -9.00 -29.82
C ILE A 106 0.46 -7.92 -30.54
N ARG A 107 1.42 -8.37 -31.35
CA ARG A 107 2.23 -7.48 -32.21
C ARG A 107 1.36 -6.81 -33.28
N GLY A 108 1.62 -5.53 -33.56
CA GLY A 108 0.97 -4.79 -34.67
C GLY A 108 -0.50 -4.44 -34.47
N ALA A 109 -1.02 -4.44 -33.23
CA ALA A 109 -2.32 -3.85 -32.93
C ALA A 109 -2.20 -2.33 -32.71
N PRO A 110 -3.24 -1.52 -33.02
CA PRO A 110 -3.21 -0.07 -32.86
C PRO A 110 -3.29 0.33 -31.38
N GLN A 111 -2.81 1.54 -31.04
CA GLN A 111 -2.76 2.00 -29.64
C GLN A 111 -4.15 2.00 -28.95
N SER A 112 -5.20 2.36 -29.68
CA SER A 112 -6.60 2.34 -29.20
C SER A 112 -7.15 0.93 -28.91
N TYR A 113 -6.54 -0.13 -29.45
CA TYR A 113 -6.87 -1.51 -29.10
C TYR A 113 -6.32 -1.87 -27.72
N PHE A 114 -5.07 -1.51 -27.43
CA PHE A 114 -4.49 -1.71 -26.09
C PHE A 114 -5.24 -0.85 -25.06
N GLN A 115 -5.35 0.46 -25.31
CA GLN A 115 -6.04 1.41 -24.43
C GLN A 115 -7.53 1.07 -24.26
N GLY A 116 -8.19 0.57 -25.31
CA GLY A 116 -9.58 0.11 -25.29
C GLY A 116 -9.88 -0.95 -24.23
N THR A 117 -8.86 -1.67 -23.77
CA THR A 117 -8.93 -2.79 -22.79
C THR A 117 -8.47 -2.42 -21.38
N ASP A 118 -8.21 -1.14 -21.09
CA ASP A 118 -7.77 -0.74 -19.74
C ASP A 118 -8.84 -0.99 -18.67
N PRO A 119 -8.42 -1.42 -17.45
CA PRO A 119 -9.33 -1.61 -16.33
C PRO A 119 -9.85 -0.26 -15.87
N PHE A 120 -11.12 -0.18 -15.49
CA PHE A 120 -11.76 1.11 -15.26
C PHE A 120 -12.68 1.14 -14.06
N VAL A 121 -12.64 2.25 -13.32
CA VAL A 121 -13.57 2.55 -12.25
C VAL A 121 -14.69 3.41 -12.84
N ALA A 122 -15.79 2.77 -13.26
CA ALA A 122 -16.97 3.45 -13.82
C ALA A 122 -17.45 4.65 -12.98
N GLY A 123 -17.20 4.58 -11.66
CA GLY A 123 -17.56 5.58 -10.64
C GLY A 123 -16.99 6.98 -10.88
N ILE A 124 -15.84 7.10 -11.55
CA ILE A 124 -15.22 8.39 -11.85
C ILE A 124 -16.15 9.14 -12.80
N GLY A 125 -16.85 10.15 -12.29
CA GLY A 125 -17.76 10.99 -13.06
C GLY A 125 -17.08 12.24 -13.60
N LEU A 126 -16.10 12.74 -12.85
CA LEU A 126 -15.21 13.83 -13.24
C LEU A 126 -13.78 13.51 -12.79
N MET A 127 -12.81 14.01 -13.52
CA MET A 127 -11.39 14.02 -13.13
C MET A 127 -10.81 15.40 -13.40
N ALA A 128 -10.07 15.94 -12.44
CA ALA A 128 -9.29 17.16 -12.60
C ALA A 128 -7.80 16.81 -12.53
N MET A 129 -6.98 17.46 -13.37
CA MET A 129 -5.53 17.27 -13.35
C MET A 129 -4.75 18.55 -13.64
N ARG A 130 -3.59 18.71 -13.01
CA ARG A 130 -2.70 19.88 -13.10
C ARG A 130 -1.27 19.45 -13.41
N GLY A 131 -0.64 20.15 -14.36
CA GLY A 131 0.77 20.00 -14.72
C GLY A 131 1.43 21.38 -14.72
N LYS A 132 2.53 21.53 -13.98
CA LYS A 132 3.28 22.79 -13.85
C LYS A 132 4.57 22.74 -14.67
N PHE A 133 4.94 23.86 -15.29
CA PHE A 133 6.18 24.04 -16.05
C PHE A 133 6.70 25.47 -15.84
N ILE A 134 7.95 25.75 -16.22
CA ILE A 134 8.52 27.11 -16.14
C ILE A 134 8.84 27.60 -17.56
N ILE A 135 8.50 28.86 -17.83
CA ILE A 135 9.02 29.67 -18.94
C ILE A 135 9.76 30.85 -18.29
N LYS A 136 11.01 31.15 -18.66
CA LYS A 136 11.76 32.28 -18.08
C LYS A 136 11.27 33.62 -18.62
N ASP A 137 11.02 33.68 -19.92
CA ASP A 137 10.56 34.83 -20.69
C ASP A 137 9.46 34.38 -21.65
N ALA A 138 8.22 34.78 -21.36
CA ALA A 138 7.03 34.40 -22.13
C ALA A 138 6.97 35.07 -23.52
N LYS A 139 7.75 36.14 -23.76
CA LYS A 139 7.81 36.82 -25.06
C LYS A 139 8.65 36.03 -26.06
N LYS A 140 9.64 35.28 -25.58
CA LYS A 140 10.51 34.36 -26.36
C LYS A 140 9.88 32.99 -26.67
N VAL A 141 8.58 32.83 -26.47
CA VAL A 141 7.82 31.68 -26.98
C VAL A 141 7.18 32.11 -28.29
N ASP A 142 7.51 31.47 -29.40
CA ASP A 142 6.95 31.81 -30.71
C ASP A 142 5.55 31.23 -30.86
N LYS A 143 5.41 29.93 -30.56
CA LYS A 143 4.18 29.14 -30.66
C LYS A 143 3.95 28.32 -29.40
N LEU A 144 2.69 28.15 -28.99
CA LEU A 144 2.29 27.22 -27.93
C LEU A 144 1.19 26.30 -28.48
N SER A 145 1.34 24.99 -28.30
CA SER A 145 0.41 24.01 -28.86
C SER A 145 0.09 22.84 -27.92
N LEU A 146 -1.14 22.34 -28.00
CA LEU A 146 -1.68 21.26 -27.17
C LEU A 146 -2.44 20.24 -28.02
N ASP A 147 -2.05 18.97 -27.95
CA ASP A 147 -2.84 17.84 -28.48
C ASP A 147 -3.16 16.84 -27.36
N ILE A 148 -4.36 16.26 -27.41
CA ILE A 148 -4.92 15.34 -26.43
C ILE A 148 -5.71 14.24 -27.15
N THR A 149 -5.37 12.98 -26.87
CA THR A 149 -6.27 11.83 -27.09
C THR A 149 -6.91 11.44 -25.76
N TYR A 150 -8.24 11.46 -25.71
CA TYR A 150 -9.02 11.43 -24.47
C TYR A 150 -10.28 10.57 -24.59
N ARG A 151 -10.95 10.36 -23.45
CA ARG A 151 -12.32 9.85 -23.37
C ARG A 151 -13.24 10.78 -22.61
N GLY A 152 -14.52 10.75 -22.96
CA GLY A 152 -15.51 11.70 -22.44
C GLY A 152 -15.39 13.04 -23.13
N GLY A 153 -15.36 14.12 -22.36
CA GLY A 153 -15.16 15.49 -22.83
C GLY A 153 -14.29 16.24 -21.84
N TYR A 154 -13.72 17.36 -22.25
CA TYR A 154 -12.78 18.10 -21.40
C TYR A 154 -12.89 19.61 -21.59
N VAL A 155 -12.45 20.33 -20.55
CA VAL A 155 -12.04 21.73 -20.60
C VAL A 155 -10.58 21.82 -20.20
N ALA A 156 -9.77 22.52 -20.99
CA ALA A 156 -8.38 22.81 -20.68
C ALA A 156 -8.23 24.30 -20.33
N TYR A 157 -7.43 24.58 -19.31
CA TYR A 157 -7.13 25.90 -18.80
C TYR A 157 -5.63 26.13 -18.71
N LEU A 158 -5.16 27.29 -19.17
CA LEU A 158 -3.80 27.77 -18.91
C LEU A 158 -3.88 28.90 -17.89
N ASN A 159 -3.20 28.75 -16.74
CA ASN A 159 -3.13 29.75 -15.67
C ASN A 159 -4.51 30.23 -15.16
N GLY A 160 -5.55 29.40 -15.31
CA GLY A 160 -6.94 29.69 -14.94
C GLY A 160 -7.82 30.26 -16.06
N LYS A 161 -7.29 30.53 -17.25
CA LYS A 161 -8.06 30.94 -18.44
C LYS A 161 -8.42 29.72 -19.28
N GLU A 162 -9.67 29.57 -19.68
CA GLU A 162 -10.12 28.48 -20.56
C GLU A 162 -9.51 28.66 -21.96
N ILE A 163 -8.76 27.66 -22.43
CA ILE A 163 -8.06 27.68 -23.72
C ILE A 163 -8.64 26.68 -24.73
N SER A 164 -9.38 25.66 -24.28
CA SER A 164 -10.00 24.69 -25.16
C SER A 164 -11.12 23.92 -24.47
N ARG A 165 -12.20 23.63 -25.20
CA ARG A 165 -13.26 22.73 -24.78
C ARG A 165 -13.66 21.82 -25.94
N LYS A 166 -13.79 20.52 -25.69
CA LYS A 166 -14.26 19.54 -26.69
C LYS A 166 -15.16 18.49 -26.05
N SER A 167 -16.14 18.03 -26.82
CA SER A 167 -17.17 17.07 -26.42
C SER A 167 -17.92 17.39 -25.13
N LEU A 168 -18.30 18.67 -24.99
CA LEU A 168 -19.12 19.22 -23.92
C LEU A 168 -20.11 20.24 -24.53
N PRO A 169 -21.25 20.49 -23.88
CA PRO A 169 -22.20 21.53 -24.30
C PRO A 169 -21.58 22.92 -24.44
N LYS A 170 -22.11 23.70 -25.39
CA LYS A 170 -21.88 25.15 -25.49
C LYS A 170 -22.50 25.86 -24.26
N GLY A 171 -21.91 26.99 -23.86
CA GLY A 171 -22.41 27.80 -22.73
C GLY A 171 -21.85 27.39 -21.37
N LYS A 172 -22.62 27.64 -20.29
CA LYS A 172 -22.23 27.30 -18.91
C LYS A 172 -22.30 25.79 -18.68
N ILE A 173 -21.29 25.24 -17.99
CA ILE A 173 -21.26 23.86 -17.53
C ILE A 173 -21.13 23.80 -16.00
N GLU A 174 -21.35 22.62 -15.43
CA GLU A 174 -21.15 22.29 -14.03
C GLU A 174 -20.31 21.00 -13.89
N HIS A 175 -19.74 20.76 -12.71
CA HIS A 175 -19.03 19.52 -12.37
C HIS A 175 -19.85 18.21 -12.56
N THR A 176 -21.16 18.28 -12.82
CA THR A 176 -22.03 17.13 -13.08
C THR A 176 -22.57 17.05 -14.52
N THR A 177 -22.21 18.01 -15.37
CA THR A 177 -22.52 18.02 -16.80
C THR A 177 -21.84 16.82 -17.48
N PRO A 178 -22.58 15.96 -18.20
CA PRO A 178 -21.99 14.87 -18.96
C PRO A 178 -21.37 15.40 -20.27
N SER A 179 -20.40 14.66 -20.79
CA SER A 179 -19.87 14.83 -22.14
C SER A 179 -20.70 14.07 -23.18
N ASP A 180 -20.51 14.39 -24.47
CA ASP A 180 -21.28 13.82 -25.60
C ASP A 180 -21.41 12.29 -25.48
N VAL A 181 -22.59 11.75 -25.79
CA VAL A 181 -22.86 10.30 -25.75
C VAL A 181 -21.95 9.56 -26.74
N TYR A 182 -21.48 8.38 -26.35
CA TYR A 182 -20.70 7.49 -27.22
C TYR A 182 -21.63 6.62 -28.09
N PRO A 183 -21.26 6.29 -29.35
CA PRO A 183 -22.04 5.40 -30.17
C PRO A 183 -22.16 4.01 -29.52
N LEU A 184 -23.33 3.39 -29.65
CA LEU A 184 -23.66 2.13 -28.98
C LEU A 184 -22.66 1.01 -29.31
N ASP A 185 -22.11 0.99 -30.53
CA ASP A 185 -21.15 -0.01 -30.99
C ASP A 185 -19.71 0.14 -30.45
N ALA A 186 -19.46 1.15 -29.61
CA ALA A 186 -18.30 1.19 -28.71
C ALA A 186 -18.50 0.29 -27.46
N PHE A 187 -19.75 -0.08 -27.14
CA PHE A 187 -20.13 -0.90 -25.97
C PHE A 187 -20.64 -2.30 -26.34
N VAL A 188 -21.11 -2.50 -27.58
CA VAL A 188 -21.72 -3.76 -28.04
C VAL A 188 -21.29 -4.12 -29.46
N ILE A 189 -21.51 -5.37 -29.85
CA ILE A 189 -21.62 -5.79 -31.25
C ILE A 189 -22.97 -6.46 -31.52
N LYS A 190 -23.40 -6.50 -32.78
CA LYS A 190 -24.46 -7.39 -33.25
C LYS A 190 -23.82 -8.72 -33.68
N ALA A 191 -24.30 -9.84 -33.15
CA ALA A 191 -23.87 -11.19 -33.57
C ALA A 191 -25.05 -12.16 -33.52
N PHE A 192 -25.37 -12.83 -34.64
CA PHE A 192 -26.53 -13.72 -34.79
C PHE A 192 -27.84 -13.04 -34.35
N GLY A 193 -28.11 -11.85 -34.89
CA GLY A 193 -29.26 -11.01 -34.53
C GLY A 193 -29.27 -10.42 -33.11
N LYS A 194 -28.33 -10.83 -32.24
CA LYS A 194 -28.35 -10.50 -30.81
C LYS A 194 -27.25 -9.51 -30.44
N THR A 195 -27.62 -8.49 -29.66
CA THR A 195 -26.67 -7.53 -29.07
C THR A 195 -25.83 -8.21 -28.00
N LYS A 196 -24.50 -8.18 -28.13
CA LYS A 196 -23.54 -8.78 -27.18
C LYS A 196 -22.55 -7.72 -26.66
N PRO A 197 -22.06 -7.82 -25.40
CA PRO A 197 -21.16 -6.85 -24.81
C PRO A 197 -19.79 -6.84 -25.49
N PHE A 198 -19.30 -5.67 -25.89
CA PHE A 198 -18.00 -5.52 -26.56
C PHE A 198 -16.86 -5.55 -25.53
N ASN A 199 -16.28 -6.75 -25.38
CA ASN A 199 -15.29 -7.09 -24.36
C ASN A 199 -14.08 -7.85 -24.94
N TRP A 200 -12.95 -7.80 -24.24
CA TRP A 200 -11.68 -8.41 -24.65
C TRP A 200 -11.79 -9.87 -25.09
N TYR A 201 -12.37 -10.73 -24.25
CA TYR A 201 -12.30 -12.19 -24.39
C TYR A 201 -12.88 -12.74 -25.70
N THR A 202 -13.77 -11.98 -26.33
CA THR A 202 -14.55 -12.41 -27.51
C THR A 202 -14.34 -11.52 -28.74
N HIS A 203 -13.54 -10.46 -28.64
CA HIS A 203 -13.39 -9.45 -29.70
C HIS A 203 -11.93 -9.01 -29.94
N ARG A 204 -11.00 -9.97 -29.81
CA ARG A 204 -9.55 -9.81 -30.03
C ARG A 204 -9.11 -9.78 -31.50
N ASP A 205 -10.03 -10.01 -32.43
CA ASP A 205 -9.71 -10.10 -33.86
C ASP A 205 -9.52 -8.71 -34.48
N LYS A 206 -8.62 -8.58 -35.46
CA LYS A 206 -8.32 -7.32 -36.16
C LYS A 206 -9.58 -6.61 -36.71
N LYS A 207 -10.59 -7.38 -37.14
CA LYS A 207 -11.89 -6.87 -37.64
C LYS A 207 -12.64 -5.97 -36.64
N PHE A 208 -12.33 -6.07 -35.35
CA PHE A 208 -12.94 -5.24 -34.29
C PHE A 208 -12.13 -3.98 -33.95
N HIS A 209 -10.93 -3.77 -34.52
CA HIS A 209 -10.14 -2.55 -34.30
C HIS A 209 -10.94 -1.24 -34.50
N PRO A 210 -11.85 -1.11 -35.48
CA PRO A 210 -12.71 0.07 -35.61
C PRO A 210 -13.64 0.31 -34.40
N ASN A 211 -14.19 -0.75 -33.78
CA ASN A 211 -15.01 -0.64 -32.58
C ASN A 211 -14.19 -0.23 -31.35
N TRP A 212 -12.93 -0.68 -31.25
CA TRP A 212 -12.02 -0.23 -30.20
C TRP A 212 -11.65 1.25 -30.38
N ALA A 213 -11.37 1.69 -31.61
CA ALA A 213 -11.07 3.09 -31.92
C ALA A 213 -12.19 4.07 -31.55
N LYS A 214 -13.47 3.66 -31.69
CA LYS A 214 -14.65 4.46 -31.28
C LYS A 214 -14.73 4.76 -29.78
N ARG A 215 -13.87 4.16 -28.94
CA ARG A 215 -13.79 4.49 -27.50
C ARG A 215 -13.03 5.78 -27.22
N GLU A 216 -12.23 6.28 -28.15
CA GLU A 216 -11.36 7.46 -27.98
C GLU A 216 -11.77 8.64 -28.88
N ARG A 217 -11.41 9.83 -28.41
CA ARG A 217 -11.62 11.13 -29.07
C ARG A 217 -10.27 11.84 -29.15
N LYS A 218 -10.08 12.68 -30.17
CA LYS A 218 -8.88 13.52 -30.34
C LYS A 218 -9.28 14.99 -30.34
N SER A 219 -8.43 15.86 -29.79
CA SER A 219 -8.63 17.31 -29.88
C SER A 219 -8.25 17.86 -31.25
N GLY A 220 -7.27 17.22 -31.89
CA GLY A 220 -6.41 17.87 -32.88
C GLY A 220 -5.37 18.74 -32.19
N VAL A 221 -4.37 19.21 -32.93
CA VAL A 221 -3.44 20.22 -32.43
C VAL A 221 -4.22 21.52 -32.22
N ILE A 222 -4.26 21.98 -30.98
CA ILE A 222 -4.82 23.27 -30.58
C ILE A 222 -3.66 24.24 -30.44
N GLU A 223 -3.70 25.32 -31.21
CA GLU A 223 -2.84 26.47 -30.98
C GLU A 223 -3.38 27.30 -29.81
N ILE A 224 -2.51 27.66 -28.87
CA ILE A 224 -2.87 28.39 -27.65
C ILE A 224 -2.31 29.80 -27.75
N ASP A 225 -3.15 30.79 -27.49
CA ASP A 225 -2.74 32.18 -27.39
C ASP A 225 -1.70 32.38 -26.28
N LYS A 226 -0.47 32.74 -26.68
CA LYS A 226 0.68 32.88 -25.78
C LYS A 226 0.54 34.02 -24.77
N LYS A 227 -0.42 34.94 -24.92
CA LYS A 227 -0.71 35.97 -23.89
C LYS A 227 -1.24 35.41 -22.57
N TYR A 228 -1.57 34.12 -22.52
CA TYR A 228 -1.94 33.42 -21.30
C TYR A 228 -0.75 32.78 -20.56
N LEU A 229 0.45 32.76 -21.16
CA LEU A 229 1.69 32.47 -20.43
C LEU A 229 2.07 33.64 -19.52
N VAL A 230 2.84 33.32 -18.49
CA VAL A 230 3.51 34.30 -17.61
C VAL A 230 4.99 33.93 -17.47
N ASP A 231 5.81 34.88 -17.06
CA ASP A 231 7.19 34.59 -16.66
C ASP A 231 7.17 33.79 -15.34
N GLY A 232 8.04 32.78 -15.24
CA GLY A 232 8.07 31.83 -14.13
C GLY A 232 7.09 30.66 -14.29
N VAL A 233 6.42 30.29 -13.19
CA VAL A 233 5.62 29.05 -13.10
C VAL A 233 4.27 29.19 -13.82
N ASN A 234 4.05 28.32 -14.78
CA ASN A 234 2.82 28.18 -15.55
C ASN A 234 2.13 26.85 -15.22
N VAL A 235 0.80 26.81 -15.32
CA VAL A 235 -0.02 25.61 -15.04
C VAL A 235 -1.00 25.34 -16.17
N LEU A 236 -0.89 24.16 -16.77
CA LEU A 236 -1.97 23.56 -17.58
C LEU A 236 -2.85 22.71 -16.65
N ALA A 237 -4.12 23.08 -16.56
CA ALA A 237 -5.15 22.36 -15.83
C ALA A 237 -6.18 21.78 -16.80
N ILE A 238 -6.68 20.56 -16.55
CA ILE A 238 -7.67 19.89 -17.41
C ILE A 238 -8.79 19.32 -16.54
N GLU A 239 -10.02 19.76 -16.78
CA GLU A 239 -11.24 19.16 -16.23
C GLU A 239 -11.79 18.16 -17.25
N MET A 240 -12.14 16.96 -16.80
CA MET A 240 -12.67 15.89 -17.66
C MET A 240 -14.01 15.40 -17.14
N HIS A 241 -14.96 15.20 -18.04
CA HIS A 241 -16.34 14.84 -17.74
C HIS A 241 -16.69 13.49 -18.37
N ARG A 242 -17.23 12.58 -17.56
CA ARG A 242 -17.70 11.26 -18.01
C ARG A 242 -18.98 11.41 -18.84
N SER A 243 -19.03 10.71 -19.97
CA SER A 243 -20.23 10.64 -20.81
C SER A 243 -21.34 9.82 -20.14
N GLU A 244 -22.60 10.06 -20.52
CA GLU A 244 -23.68 9.12 -20.18
C GLU A 244 -23.54 7.82 -20.99
N TYR A 245 -23.80 6.69 -20.34
CA TYR A 245 -23.75 5.40 -21.02
C TYR A 245 -25.03 5.17 -21.85
N PRO A 246 -24.95 4.52 -23.04
CA PRO A 246 -26.13 4.07 -23.77
C PRO A 246 -27.05 3.21 -22.89
N ARG A 247 -28.37 3.34 -23.09
CA ARG A 247 -29.41 2.81 -22.21
C ARG A 247 -29.34 1.29 -22.06
N GLU A 248 -28.84 0.61 -23.08
CA GLU A 248 -28.58 -0.83 -23.19
C GLU A 248 -27.63 -1.31 -22.07
N CYS A 249 -26.64 -0.49 -21.71
CA CYS A 249 -25.64 -0.78 -20.67
C CYS A 249 -26.26 -0.97 -19.28
N LYS A 250 -27.51 -0.52 -19.05
CA LYS A 250 -28.27 -0.81 -17.81
C LYS A 250 -28.62 -2.30 -17.67
N SER A 251 -28.66 -3.06 -18.76
CA SER A 251 -28.92 -4.50 -18.75
C SER A 251 -27.72 -5.29 -18.24
N LYS A 252 -27.92 -6.25 -17.34
CA LYS A 252 -26.87 -7.21 -16.92
C LYS A 252 -26.26 -8.00 -18.09
N LYS A 253 -26.95 -8.09 -19.24
CA LYS A 253 -26.44 -8.76 -20.46
C LYS A 253 -25.44 -7.91 -21.24
N VAL A 254 -25.41 -6.59 -21.03
CA VAL A 254 -24.49 -5.65 -21.70
C VAL A 254 -23.49 -5.08 -20.69
N GLY A 255 -23.99 -4.52 -19.58
CA GLY A 255 -23.18 -3.87 -18.55
C GLY A 255 -22.43 -2.64 -19.05
N PHE A 256 -21.57 -2.10 -18.19
CA PHE A 256 -20.60 -1.07 -18.57
C PHE A 256 -19.30 -1.77 -18.97
N ASN A 257 -18.81 -1.54 -20.20
CA ASN A 257 -17.68 -2.29 -20.79
C ASN A 257 -16.37 -1.50 -20.94
N PHE A 258 -16.37 -0.19 -20.68
CA PHE A 258 -15.17 0.67 -20.54
C PHE A 258 -15.53 1.99 -19.84
N ALA A 259 -14.53 2.75 -19.38
CA ALA A 259 -14.75 4.12 -18.89
C ALA A 259 -14.83 5.12 -20.05
N THR A 260 -15.88 5.92 -20.04
CA THR A 260 -16.08 7.09 -20.90
C THR A 260 -15.41 8.36 -20.33
N ILE A 261 -14.23 8.22 -19.71
CA ILE A 261 -13.39 9.30 -19.17
C ILE A 261 -11.91 8.84 -19.07
N GLY A 262 -10.96 9.78 -19.19
CA GLY A 262 -9.50 9.56 -18.98
C GLY A 262 -8.63 9.95 -20.18
N ILE A 263 -7.33 10.17 -19.97
CA ILE A 263 -6.37 10.55 -21.03
C ILE A 263 -5.61 9.33 -21.55
N GLY A 264 -5.49 9.21 -22.87
CA GLY A 264 -4.66 8.22 -23.56
C GLY A 264 -3.38 8.79 -24.19
N ALA A 265 -3.39 10.06 -24.62
CA ALA A 265 -2.19 10.79 -25.04
C ALA A 265 -2.36 12.28 -24.74
N LEU A 266 -1.24 12.98 -24.50
CA LEU A 266 -1.18 14.42 -24.28
C LEU A 266 0.22 14.91 -24.64
N SER A 267 0.30 16.07 -25.30
CA SER A 267 1.52 16.90 -25.38
C SER A 267 1.17 18.38 -25.38
N LEU A 268 1.77 19.14 -24.47
CA LEU A 268 1.89 20.60 -24.53
C LEU A 268 3.32 20.92 -24.98
N LYS A 269 3.48 21.68 -26.05
CA LYS A 269 4.78 22.07 -26.62
C LYS A 269 4.88 23.57 -26.81
N ALA A 270 6.04 24.14 -26.52
CA ALA A 270 6.40 25.51 -26.88
C ALA A 270 7.51 25.50 -27.93
N ASP A 271 7.41 26.40 -28.90
CA ASP A 271 8.47 26.73 -29.85
C ASP A 271 9.29 27.85 -29.22
N THR A 272 10.50 27.53 -28.72
CA THR A 272 11.34 28.42 -27.91
C THR A 272 12.73 27.78 -27.68
N SER A 273 13.73 28.53 -27.20
CA SER A 273 15.03 27.93 -26.85
C SER A 273 14.94 27.01 -25.61
N ALA A 274 15.65 25.87 -25.61
CA ALA A 274 15.56 24.90 -24.50
C ALA A 274 16.13 25.38 -23.15
N ASP A 275 16.80 26.53 -23.13
CA ASP A 275 17.19 27.23 -21.90
C ASP A 275 16.07 28.12 -21.34
N ASN A 276 15.16 28.65 -22.18
CA ASN A 276 14.02 29.45 -21.77
C ASN A 276 12.96 28.63 -21.01
N ALA A 277 12.99 27.30 -21.12
CA ALA A 277 11.96 26.42 -20.60
C ALA A 277 12.46 25.35 -19.60
N VAL A 278 11.64 25.04 -18.60
CA VAL A 278 11.80 23.90 -17.70
C VAL A 278 10.56 23.00 -17.76
N PRO A 279 10.59 21.93 -18.59
CA PRO A 279 9.55 20.91 -18.62
C PRO A 279 9.40 20.15 -17.29
N ALA A 280 8.19 19.67 -16.98
CA ALA A 280 7.89 18.99 -15.71
C ALA A 280 8.66 17.68 -15.46
N ASN A 281 9.26 17.10 -16.51
CA ASN A 281 10.11 15.91 -16.41
C ASN A 281 11.62 16.21 -16.38
N LYS A 282 12.05 17.49 -16.44
CA LYS A 282 13.47 17.88 -16.35
C LYS A 282 13.90 17.74 -14.88
N ARG A 283 14.74 16.75 -14.57
CA ARG A 283 15.42 16.63 -13.27
C ARG A 283 16.21 17.92 -13.01
N ALA A 284 16.23 18.39 -11.77
CA ALA A 284 17.03 19.55 -11.38
C ALA A 284 18.52 19.31 -11.69
N GLY A 285 19.21 20.34 -12.20
CA GLY A 285 20.66 20.31 -12.46
C GLY A 285 21.52 20.44 -11.20
N GLU A 286 20.89 20.66 -10.06
CA GLU A 286 21.48 21.03 -8.78
C GLU A 286 20.86 20.17 -7.66
N PHE A 287 21.05 20.54 -6.40
CA PHE A 287 20.39 19.93 -5.25
C PHE A 287 18.97 20.51 -5.08
N ASN A 288 17.97 19.66 -4.85
CA ASN A 288 16.57 20.07 -4.74
C ASN A 288 15.85 19.29 -3.62
N ILE A 289 14.92 19.96 -2.93
CA ILE A 289 14.06 19.39 -1.89
C ILE A 289 12.58 19.55 -2.28
N TRP A 290 11.80 18.48 -2.17
CA TRP A 290 10.36 18.53 -2.40
C TRP A 290 9.57 17.65 -1.42
N SER A 291 8.46 18.18 -0.91
CA SER A 291 7.55 17.48 0.01
C SER A 291 6.72 16.41 -0.70
N VAL A 292 6.49 15.28 -0.02
CA VAL A 292 5.77 14.12 -0.58
C VAL A 292 4.98 13.38 0.51
N PRO A 293 3.74 12.93 0.25
CA PRO A 293 2.97 12.22 1.26
C PRO A 293 3.63 10.87 1.62
N THR A 294 3.52 10.47 2.89
CA THR A 294 4.18 9.26 3.46
C THR A 294 3.74 7.94 2.81
N TRP A 295 2.70 7.95 1.97
CA TRP A 295 2.24 6.78 1.21
C TRP A 295 2.63 6.77 -0.28
N LYS A 296 3.37 7.77 -0.77
CA LYS A 296 3.90 7.81 -2.14
C LYS A 296 5.09 6.84 -2.27
N ASP A 297 5.08 5.99 -3.28
CA ASP A 297 6.26 5.19 -3.63
C ASP A 297 7.40 6.12 -4.15
N ALA A 298 8.57 6.05 -3.52
CA ALA A 298 9.77 6.80 -3.89
C ALA A 298 10.98 5.86 -4.03
N GLY A 299 11.93 6.19 -4.91
CA GLY A 299 13.11 5.35 -5.19
C GLY A 299 14.31 6.16 -5.69
N PRO A 300 15.46 5.52 -5.96
CA PRO A 300 16.72 6.22 -6.33
C PRO A 300 16.63 7.07 -7.61
N GLY A 301 15.67 6.77 -8.49
CA GLY A 301 15.37 7.52 -9.71
C GLY A 301 14.29 8.60 -9.56
N SER A 302 13.74 8.81 -8.36
CA SER A 302 12.74 9.87 -8.10
C SER A 302 13.36 11.27 -8.23
N PHE A 303 12.54 12.24 -8.64
CA PHE A 303 12.84 13.67 -8.65
C PHE A 303 11.52 14.45 -8.47
N GLY A 304 11.61 15.69 -7.97
CA GLY A 304 10.47 16.61 -7.90
C GLY A 304 10.33 17.42 -9.19
N ASN A 305 9.13 17.91 -9.47
CA ASN A 305 8.96 18.93 -10.50
C ASN A 305 9.55 20.25 -9.98
N GLN A 306 10.46 20.87 -10.73
CA GLN A 306 11.08 22.15 -10.34
C GLN A 306 10.01 23.26 -10.19
N ALA A 307 8.92 23.18 -10.95
CA ALA A 307 7.78 24.10 -10.88
C ALA A 307 6.83 23.87 -9.68
N ASP A 308 7.04 22.84 -8.85
CA ASP A 308 6.27 22.69 -7.58
C ASP A 308 6.82 23.59 -6.47
N GLY A 309 8.14 23.85 -6.43
CA GLY A 309 8.83 24.59 -5.37
C GLY A 309 8.95 23.83 -4.03
N LEU A 310 9.72 24.38 -3.09
CA LEU A 310 9.81 23.84 -1.73
C LEU A 310 8.54 24.22 -0.95
N ASN A 311 7.75 23.22 -0.60
CA ASN A 311 6.49 23.36 0.11
C ASN A 311 6.61 22.78 1.53
N PRO A 312 5.92 23.33 2.55
CA PRO A 312 5.99 22.81 3.91
C PRO A 312 5.63 21.33 4.03
N VAL A 313 6.34 20.62 4.91
CA VAL A 313 6.02 19.24 5.29
C VAL A 313 4.84 19.28 6.26
N LYS A 314 3.64 19.40 5.70
CA LYS A 314 2.38 19.49 6.44
C LYS A 314 1.96 18.12 6.97
N ILE A 315 1.63 18.05 8.26
CA ILE A 315 1.26 16.85 9.01
C ILE A 315 -0.09 17.10 9.72
N ALA A 316 -0.94 16.08 9.76
CA ALA A 316 -2.19 16.09 10.54
C ALA A 316 -2.07 15.08 11.68
N GLY A 317 -2.41 15.52 12.90
CA GLY A 317 -2.33 14.72 14.11
C GLY A 317 -3.26 15.22 15.21
N THR A 318 -3.06 14.68 16.41
CA THR A 318 -3.97 14.76 17.57
C THR A 318 -3.16 14.47 18.85
N GLN A 319 -3.63 14.78 20.06
CA GLN A 319 -2.84 14.45 21.26
C GLN A 319 -2.60 12.94 21.43
N ASN A 320 -1.48 12.57 22.07
CA ASN A 320 -1.11 11.20 22.43
C ASN A 320 -0.79 10.24 21.26
N GLY A 321 -0.76 10.72 20.02
CA GLY A 321 -0.41 9.92 18.83
C GLY A 321 1.03 10.15 18.33
N THR A 322 1.44 9.36 17.34
CA THR A 322 2.70 9.57 16.59
C THR A 322 2.39 9.72 15.10
N PHE A 323 2.76 10.86 14.52
CA PHE A 323 2.39 11.23 13.14
C PHE A 323 3.64 11.43 12.28
N ALA A 324 3.51 11.25 10.97
CA ALA A 324 4.66 11.29 10.07
C ALA A 324 4.42 12.14 8.80
N GLY A 325 5.37 13.04 8.54
CA GLY A 325 5.57 13.71 7.26
C GLY A 325 6.79 13.15 6.52
N GLN A 326 6.96 13.54 5.26
CA GLN A 326 8.11 13.13 4.45
C GLN A 326 8.46 14.23 3.43
N PHE A 327 9.76 14.45 3.24
CA PHE A 327 10.29 15.15 2.08
C PHE A 327 11.30 14.26 1.35
N MET A 328 11.65 14.64 0.13
CA MET A 328 12.77 14.07 -0.62
C MET A 328 13.86 15.13 -0.74
N ALA A 329 15.13 14.72 -0.61
CA ALA A 329 16.26 15.45 -1.15
C ALA A 329 16.80 14.69 -2.38
N GLY A 330 17.33 15.39 -3.38
CA GLY A 330 17.87 14.75 -4.59
C GLY A 330 18.59 15.70 -5.53
N SER A 331 19.30 15.14 -6.51
CA SER A 331 20.13 15.88 -7.47
C SER A 331 20.36 15.10 -8.77
N ASN A 332 21.04 15.69 -9.75
CA ASN A 332 21.64 15.00 -10.90
C ASN A 332 23.01 14.37 -10.59
N LYS A 333 23.73 14.83 -9.55
CA LYS A 333 24.99 14.23 -9.08
C LYS A 333 24.77 13.40 -7.81
N SER A 334 25.79 12.64 -7.40
CA SER A 334 25.83 12.00 -6.08
C SER A 334 25.93 13.04 -4.98
N ILE A 335 25.31 12.77 -3.83
CA ILE A 335 25.28 13.66 -2.66
C ILE A 335 26.17 13.05 -1.57
N GLU A 336 27.04 13.87 -0.96
CA GLU A 336 27.95 13.54 0.14
C GLU A 336 27.67 14.46 1.34
N GLY A 337 27.91 13.98 2.56
CA GLY A 337 27.82 14.82 3.77
C GLY A 337 26.41 15.30 4.12
N PHE A 338 25.38 14.54 3.72
CA PHE A 338 23.98 14.92 3.90
C PHE A 338 23.54 14.88 5.37
N GLU A 339 23.08 16.01 5.88
CA GLU A 339 22.62 16.21 7.26
C GLU A 339 21.25 16.90 7.28
N VAL A 340 20.44 16.62 8.31
CA VAL A 340 19.17 17.30 8.58
C VAL A 340 19.10 17.69 10.05
N LYS A 341 19.28 18.98 10.35
CA LYS A 341 19.21 19.53 11.71
C LYS A 341 17.75 19.83 12.06
N LYS A 342 17.22 19.11 13.05
CA LYS A 342 15.87 19.32 13.62
C LYS A 342 15.81 20.66 14.37
N SER A 343 14.66 21.31 14.33
CA SER A 343 14.27 22.38 15.27
C SER A 343 13.22 21.86 16.26
N ILE A 344 12.96 22.62 17.33
CA ILE A 344 11.66 22.56 18.03
C ILE A 344 10.52 22.92 17.05
N LEU A 345 9.28 22.58 17.40
CA LEU A 345 8.09 23.12 16.73
C LEU A 345 7.30 23.97 17.73
N THR A 346 7.06 25.24 17.41
CA THR A 346 6.36 26.19 18.28
C THR A 346 4.91 26.36 17.82
N GLY A 347 3.96 26.39 18.76
CA GLY A 347 2.53 26.56 18.51
C GLY A 347 1.88 27.57 19.48
N PRO A 348 0.54 27.71 19.46
CA PRO A 348 -0.15 28.81 20.16
C PRO A 348 0.02 28.83 21.68
N GLU A 349 0.18 27.66 22.30
CA GLU A 349 0.28 27.48 23.75
C GLU A 349 1.44 26.50 24.10
N GLY A 350 2.63 26.74 23.54
CA GLY A 350 3.86 26.02 23.87
C GLY A 350 4.56 25.36 22.67
N GLU A 351 5.36 24.34 22.94
CA GLU A 351 6.25 23.71 21.96
C GLU A 351 6.19 22.18 21.91
N ILE A 352 6.80 21.61 20.87
CA ILE A 352 7.15 20.19 20.75
C ILE A 352 8.68 20.11 20.67
N GLY A 353 9.31 19.74 21.80
CA GLY A 353 10.76 19.63 21.92
C GLY A 353 11.38 18.57 21.00
N ILE A 354 12.67 18.75 20.69
CA ILE A 354 13.42 17.98 19.68
C ILE A 354 13.44 16.46 19.94
N ASP A 355 13.30 16.01 21.19
CA ASP A 355 13.27 14.58 21.57
C ASP A 355 11.97 13.86 21.17
N ASN A 356 10.88 14.61 20.99
CA ASN A 356 9.64 14.08 20.44
C ASN A 356 9.68 13.92 18.91
N ILE A 357 10.77 14.35 18.28
CA ILE A 357 10.95 14.37 16.82
C ILE A 357 12.06 13.40 16.44
N SER A 358 11.76 12.39 15.63
CA SER A 358 12.77 11.48 15.07
C SER A 358 12.78 11.51 13.55
N LEU A 359 13.97 11.40 12.98
CA LEU A 359 14.18 11.32 11.53
C LEU A 359 14.45 9.87 11.14
N LYS A 360 13.99 9.47 9.96
CA LYS A 360 14.40 8.22 9.32
C LYS A 360 14.69 8.46 7.84
N TYR A 361 15.68 7.74 7.32
CA TYR A 361 16.20 7.88 5.96
C TYR A 361 15.88 6.63 5.13
N GLY A 362 15.51 6.82 3.86
CA GLY A 362 15.11 5.71 2.98
C GLY A 362 16.24 4.75 2.64
N GLY A 363 16.09 3.48 2.99
CA GLY A 363 16.99 2.40 2.59
C GLY A 363 16.35 1.44 1.57
N ILE A 364 17.17 0.86 0.69
CA ILE A 364 16.73 -0.22 -0.21
C ILE A 364 16.65 -1.53 0.56
N ASN A 365 15.48 -2.14 0.60
CA ASN A 365 15.28 -3.45 1.22
C ASN A 365 15.90 -4.55 0.33
N PRO A 366 16.94 -5.28 0.78
CA PRO A 366 17.71 -6.19 -0.08
C PRO A 366 17.00 -7.52 -0.38
N THR A 367 15.93 -7.84 0.35
CA THR A 367 15.10 -9.03 0.11
C THR A 367 13.90 -8.74 -0.80
N GLN A 368 13.50 -7.47 -0.92
CA GLN A 368 12.38 -7.00 -1.74
C GLN A 368 12.86 -6.29 -3.02
N SER A 369 11.94 -5.58 -3.70
CA SER A 369 12.20 -4.96 -5.00
C SER A 369 12.96 -3.63 -4.89
N LYS A 370 14.08 -3.51 -5.61
CA LYS A 370 15.01 -2.37 -5.53
C LYS A 370 14.53 -1.05 -6.16
N TRP A 371 13.35 -1.01 -6.78
CA TRP A 371 12.85 0.23 -7.40
C TRP A 371 12.31 1.25 -6.39
N ARG A 372 12.15 0.84 -5.11
CA ARG A 372 11.58 1.67 -4.03
C ARG A 372 12.50 1.66 -2.80
N PHE A 373 12.60 2.81 -2.13
CA PHE A 373 13.07 2.88 -0.75
C PHE A 373 11.98 2.31 0.15
N ASP A 374 12.33 1.31 0.96
CA ASP A 374 11.37 0.54 1.74
C ASP A 374 11.77 0.43 3.21
N LEU A 375 13.07 0.40 3.52
CA LEU A 375 13.59 0.49 4.89
C LEU A 375 13.54 1.94 5.39
N LEU A 376 13.40 2.10 6.71
CA LEU A 376 13.55 3.37 7.42
C LEU A 376 14.73 3.27 8.39
N LEU A 377 15.85 3.90 8.02
CA LEU A 377 17.13 3.84 8.73
C LEU A 377 17.30 5.06 9.65
N ASP A 378 17.92 4.88 10.81
CA ASP A 378 18.19 5.98 11.77
C ASP A 378 19.22 7.00 11.27
N ASN A 379 20.18 6.56 10.44
CA ASN A 379 21.27 7.38 9.94
C ASN A 379 21.18 7.59 8.43
N ALA A 380 21.58 8.78 7.97
CA ALA A 380 21.78 9.04 6.55
C ALA A 380 22.99 8.23 6.02
N PRO A 381 22.95 7.74 4.76
CA PRO A 381 24.14 7.20 4.11
C PRO A 381 25.15 8.32 3.83
N LYS A 382 26.42 8.11 4.19
CA LYS A 382 27.51 9.11 4.02
C LYS A 382 27.60 9.69 2.61
N VAL A 383 27.38 8.85 1.60
CA VAL A 383 27.26 9.20 0.17
C VAL A 383 26.10 8.40 -0.42
N PHE A 384 25.30 9.02 -1.30
CA PHE A 384 24.24 8.30 -2.04
C PHE A 384 23.99 8.85 -3.45
N GLY A 385 23.32 8.02 -4.25
CA GLY A 385 23.05 8.29 -5.66
C GLY A 385 24.12 7.76 -6.60
N THR A 386 24.23 8.41 -7.76
CA THR A 386 25.10 8.08 -8.89
C THR A 386 25.50 9.37 -9.60
N LYS A 387 26.49 9.33 -10.49
CA LYS A 387 26.91 10.50 -11.30
C LYS A 387 25.80 11.17 -12.14
N ASN A 388 24.64 10.51 -12.33
CA ASN A 388 23.52 11.01 -13.14
C ASN A 388 22.19 11.13 -12.35
N SER A 389 22.13 10.73 -11.07
CA SER A 389 20.91 10.78 -10.24
C SER A 389 21.20 10.49 -8.78
N ALA A 390 20.74 11.36 -7.87
CA ALA A 390 20.54 11.06 -6.46
C ALA A 390 19.10 11.37 -6.03
N ALA A 391 18.60 10.60 -5.06
CA ALA A 391 17.34 10.84 -4.36
C ALA A 391 17.34 10.07 -3.03
N ILE A 392 16.82 10.66 -1.96
CA ILE A 392 16.55 9.99 -0.68
C ILE A 392 15.30 10.59 -0.01
N PRO A 393 14.36 9.79 0.51
CA PRO A 393 13.31 10.28 1.37
C PRO A 393 13.82 10.47 2.81
N VAL A 394 13.44 11.59 3.41
CA VAL A 394 13.56 11.85 4.85
C VAL A 394 12.16 11.84 5.43
N TRP A 395 11.92 10.94 6.37
CA TRP A 395 10.69 10.87 7.16
C TRP A 395 10.87 11.64 8.46
N ILE A 396 9.88 12.46 8.81
CA ILE A 396 9.83 13.21 10.06
C ILE A 396 8.70 12.59 10.89
N PHE A 397 9.04 11.89 11.97
CA PHE A 397 8.09 11.37 12.94
C PHE A 397 7.99 12.32 14.12
N ILE A 398 6.76 12.74 14.46
CA ILE A 398 6.44 13.59 15.60
C ILE A 398 5.55 12.78 16.54
N LYS A 399 6.08 12.44 17.72
CA LYS A 399 5.29 11.96 18.85
C LYS A 399 4.64 13.17 19.51
N VAL A 400 3.32 13.23 19.57
CA VAL A 400 2.60 14.33 20.22
C VAL A 400 2.34 13.96 21.68
N PRO A 401 2.91 14.70 22.66
CA PRO A 401 2.62 14.46 24.08
C PRO A 401 1.12 14.48 24.41
N LYS A 402 0.76 13.81 25.49
CA LYS A 402 -0.63 13.57 25.88
C LYS A 402 -1.38 14.87 26.26
N GLU A 403 -0.65 15.88 26.74
CA GLU A 403 -1.21 17.17 27.19
C GLU A 403 -0.85 18.36 26.27
N THR A 404 -0.32 18.11 25.07
CA THR A 404 -0.05 19.17 24.08
C THR A 404 -1.36 19.86 23.68
N LYS A 405 -1.33 21.19 23.59
CA LYS A 405 -2.52 21.99 23.27
C LYS A 405 -2.92 21.84 21.79
N PRO A 406 -4.21 21.96 21.44
CA PRO A 406 -4.64 21.98 20.05
C PRO A 406 -4.08 23.20 19.32
N GLY A 407 -3.76 23.07 18.03
CA GLY A 407 -3.24 24.18 17.25
C GLY A 407 -2.33 23.76 16.11
N VAL A 408 -1.69 24.74 15.46
CA VAL A 408 -0.71 24.51 14.40
C VAL A 408 0.68 24.83 14.94
N TYR A 409 1.53 23.81 15.02
CA TYR A 409 2.92 23.91 15.47
C TYR A 409 3.86 23.93 14.27
N LYS A 410 4.85 24.83 14.26
CA LYS A 410 5.74 25.09 13.12
C LYS A 410 7.21 25.17 13.52
N GLY A 411 8.10 24.81 12.59
CA GLY A 411 9.55 25.02 12.71
C GLY A 411 10.24 24.86 11.36
N GLU A 412 11.55 25.12 11.32
CA GLU A 412 12.37 25.04 10.12
C GLU A 412 13.54 24.08 10.36
N PHE A 413 13.58 22.98 9.62
CA PHE A 413 14.71 22.04 9.70
C PHE A 413 15.74 22.45 8.65
N VAL A 414 17.02 22.51 9.04
CA VAL A 414 18.10 22.88 8.12
C VAL A 414 18.65 21.63 7.47
N VAL A 415 18.60 21.56 6.15
CA VAL A 415 19.14 20.47 5.35
C VAL A 415 20.41 20.94 4.66
N SER A 416 21.51 20.23 4.87
CA SER A 416 22.82 20.57 4.30
C SER A 416 23.46 19.36 3.64
N ALA A 417 24.34 19.61 2.67
CA ALA A 417 25.20 18.62 2.05
C ALA A 417 26.52 19.30 1.65
N LYS A 418 27.53 18.51 1.27
CA LYS A 418 28.76 19.04 0.69
C LYS A 418 28.47 19.78 -0.63
N ASP A 419 29.10 20.93 -0.82
CA ASP A 419 28.97 21.81 -1.99
C ASP A 419 27.52 22.23 -2.29
N VAL A 420 26.72 22.46 -1.23
CA VAL A 420 25.31 22.85 -1.27
C VAL A 420 24.99 23.79 -0.10
N ASP A 421 24.43 24.97 -0.38
CA ASP A 421 23.99 25.93 0.65
C ASP A 421 22.88 25.35 1.54
N PRO A 422 22.86 25.61 2.87
CA PRO A 422 21.87 25.02 3.77
C PRO A 422 20.43 25.47 3.48
N ILE A 423 19.57 24.51 3.10
CA ILE A 423 18.17 24.78 2.75
C ILE A 423 17.27 24.61 3.98
N LYS A 424 16.49 25.65 4.30
CA LYS A 424 15.43 25.61 5.31
C LYS A 424 14.20 24.86 4.79
N VAL A 425 13.83 23.76 5.44
CA VAL A 425 12.62 22.98 5.16
C VAL A 425 11.57 23.29 6.23
N PRO A 426 10.49 24.04 5.90
CA PRO A 426 9.43 24.31 6.85
C PRO A 426 8.62 23.04 7.16
N VAL A 427 8.39 22.78 8.45
CA VAL A 427 7.63 21.65 8.98
C VAL A 427 6.41 22.18 9.74
N GLU A 428 5.24 21.61 9.51
CA GLU A 428 3.98 22.06 10.10
C GLU A 428 3.16 20.86 10.58
N ILE A 429 2.74 20.83 11.85
CA ILE A 429 1.77 19.84 12.35
C ILE A 429 0.53 20.54 12.93
N ASN A 430 -0.64 20.20 12.37
CA ASN A 430 -1.92 20.52 12.99
C ASN A 430 -2.27 19.43 14.01
N ILE A 431 -2.37 19.81 15.29
CA ILE A 431 -2.92 19.00 16.37
C ILE A 431 -4.39 19.38 16.57
N SER A 432 -5.28 18.47 16.23
CA SER A 432 -6.72 18.60 16.50
C SER A 432 -7.02 18.30 17.97
N ASP A 433 -8.13 18.85 18.47
CA ASP A 433 -8.52 18.80 19.90
C ASP A 433 -9.17 17.47 20.30
N TRP A 434 -8.42 16.37 20.12
CA TRP A 434 -8.85 15.02 20.45
C TRP A 434 -7.66 14.18 20.94
N LYS A 435 -7.83 13.52 22.09
CA LYS A 435 -6.81 12.67 22.68
C LYS A 435 -6.97 11.23 22.19
N LEU A 436 -6.01 10.75 21.42
CA LEU A 436 -5.93 9.35 20.98
C LEU A 436 -5.86 8.44 22.23
N PRO A 437 -6.58 7.30 22.29
CA PRO A 437 -6.41 6.32 23.36
C PRO A 437 -4.97 5.81 23.45
N ASP A 438 -4.57 5.33 24.63
CA ASP A 438 -3.27 4.66 24.78
C ASP A 438 -3.26 3.36 23.96
N LEU A 439 -2.07 2.91 23.51
CA LEU A 439 -1.94 1.75 22.59
C LEU A 439 -2.58 0.46 23.15
N LYS A 440 -2.67 0.33 24.48
CA LYS A 440 -3.36 -0.78 25.16
C LYS A 440 -4.87 -0.82 24.90
N ASP A 441 -5.49 0.35 24.73
CA ASP A 441 -6.94 0.56 24.64
C ASP A 441 -7.45 0.63 23.19
N PHE A 442 -6.56 0.48 22.20
CA PHE A 442 -6.94 0.38 20.79
C PHE A 442 -7.96 -0.75 20.59
N THR A 443 -9.08 -0.43 19.95
CA THR A 443 -10.19 -1.34 19.70
C THR A 443 -9.82 -2.47 18.76
N MET A 444 -9.08 -2.18 17.68
CA MET A 444 -8.95 -3.12 16.57
C MET A 444 -7.77 -4.09 16.77
N PRO A 445 -7.99 -5.43 16.70
CA PRO A 445 -6.91 -6.40 16.70
C PRO A 445 -6.16 -6.44 15.36
N TYR A 446 -4.87 -6.72 15.41
CA TYR A 446 -4.04 -7.03 14.25
C TYR A 446 -2.89 -7.96 14.68
N PHE A 447 -2.59 -8.95 13.86
CA PHE A 447 -1.64 -10.02 14.18
C PHE A 447 -0.66 -10.21 13.02
N ILE A 448 0.59 -9.80 13.24
CA ILE A 448 1.73 -10.01 12.35
C ILE A 448 2.64 -11.12 12.92
N TYR A 449 3.13 -12.02 12.06
CA TYR A 449 3.72 -13.31 12.45
C TYR A 449 5.25 -13.28 12.51
N GLN A 450 5.81 -13.99 13.49
CA GLN A 450 7.25 -14.14 13.77
C GLN A 450 7.91 -15.26 12.94
N SER A 451 9.16 -15.04 12.50
CA SER A 451 10.10 -16.08 12.03
C SER A 451 11.52 -15.77 12.49
N PRO A 452 11.90 -16.15 13.73
CA PRO A 452 13.28 -15.99 14.19
C PRO A 452 14.29 -16.71 13.27
N GLU A 453 13.90 -17.81 12.62
CA GLU A 453 14.74 -18.58 11.70
C GLU A 453 15.05 -17.81 10.41
N SER A 454 14.14 -16.93 9.97
CA SER A 454 14.39 -16.04 8.83
C SER A 454 15.47 -15.00 9.16
N LEU A 455 15.56 -14.56 10.42
CA LEU A 455 16.64 -13.70 10.90
C LEU A 455 17.97 -14.48 10.91
N ALA A 456 18.01 -15.66 11.56
CA ALA A 456 19.22 -16.49 11.61
C ALA A 456 19.78 -16.78 10.21
N GLN A 457 18.93 -17.23 9.28
CA GLN A 457 19.36 -17.57 7.92
C GLN A 457 19.74 -16.33 7.09
N HIS A 458 19.15 -15.16 7.31
CA HIS A 458 19.55 -13.93 6.61
C HIS A 458 20.90 -13.40 7.09
N TYR A 459 21.06 -13.28 8.41
CA TYR A 459 22.27 -12.74 9.03
C TYR A 459 23.41 -13.77 9.17
N LYS A 460 23.17 -15.03 8.79
CA LYS A 460 24.11 -16.16 8.84
C LYS A 460 24.61 -16.49 10.25
N VAL A 461 23.82 -16.16 11.28
CA VAL A 461 24.13 -16.49 12.69
C VAL A 461 23.57 -17.86 13.06
N LYS A 462 24.15 -18.48 14.10
CA LYS A 462 23.71 -19.79 14.60
C LYS A 462 22.36 -19.66 15.30
N MET A 463 21.44 -20.60 15.07
CA MET A 463 20.17 -20.64 15.79
C MET A 463 20.40 -20.66 17.31
N TRP A 464 19.74 -19.71 18.00
CA TRP A 464 19.76 -19.47 19.45
C TRP A 464 21.11 -19.03 20.06
N SER A 465 22.08 -18.58 19.26
CA SER A 465 23.25 -17.86 19.80
C SER A 465 22.89 -16.44 20.26
N GLU A 466 23.78 -15.77 21.00
CA GLU A 466 23.49 -14.43 21.54
C GLU A 466 23.27 -13.38 20.44
N GLU A 467 23.98 -13.47 19.32
CA GLU A 467 23.77 -12.61 18.14
C GLU A 467 22.38 -12.84 17.54
N HIS A 468 21.88 -14.09 17.56
CA HIS A 468 20.52 -14.41 17.15
C HIS A 468 19.48 -13.86 18.12
N TRP A 469 19.73 -13.92 19.43
CA TRP A 469 18.85 -13.32 20.44
C TRP A 469 18.77 -11.80 20.34
N VAL A 470 19.87 -11.11 20.01
CA VAL A 470 19.86 -9.66 19.71
C VAL A 470 18.97 -9.33 18.50
N LEU A 471 18.95 -10.19 17.47
CA LEU A 471 18.06 -10.03 16.31
C LEU A 471 16.60 -10.30 16.67
N ILE A 472 16.32 -11.35 17.45
CA ILE A 472 14.99 -11.67 17.98
C ILE A 472 14.43 -10.51 18.81
N GLU A 473 15.23 -9.96 19.72
CA GLU A 473 14.81 -8.86 20.59
C GLU A 473 14.51 -7.58 19.80
N LYS A 474 15.29 -7.27 18.76
CA LYS A 474 14.97 -6.18 17.83
C LYS A 474 13.64 -6.40 17.10
N SER A 475 13.38 -7.62 16.61
CA SER A 475 12.10 -7.96 15.95
C SER A 475 10.91 -7.84 16.91
N LEU A 476 10.98 -8.50 18.07
CA LEU A 476 9.92 -8.47 19.09
C LEU A 476 9.68 -7.06 19.66
N LYS A 477 10.71 -6.23 19.83
CA LYS A 477 10.56 -4.81 20.20
C LYS A 477 9.70 -4.06 19.19
N LEU A 478 10.03 -4.15 17.89
CA LEU A 478 9.26 -3.47 16.84
C LEU A 478 7.83 -4.03 16.74
N MET A 479 7.63 -5.33 16.97
CA MET A 479 6.29 -5.93 17.02
C MET A 479 5.48 -5.46 18.26
N GLY A 480 6.14 -5.22 19.39
CA GLY A 480 5.56 -4.55 20.55
C GLY A 480 5.14 -3.11 20.26
N GLU A 481 6.04 -2.32 19.66
CA GLU A 481 5.80 -0.93 19.22
C GLU A 481 4.71 -0.78 18.14
N PHE A 482 4.43 -1.86 17.41
CA PHE A 482 3.30 -1.96 16.49
C PHE A 482 1.96 -2.07 17.23
N GLY A 483 1.95 -2.59 18.46
CA GLY A 483 0.76 -3.00 19.22
C GLY A 483 0.25 -4.40 18.86
N ASN A 484 1.16 -5.29 18.40
CA ASN A 484 0.84 -6.58 17.79
C ASN A 484 0.10 -7.52 18.76
N GLY A 485 -1.08 -7.98 18.34
CA GLY A 485 -2.00 -8.74 19.18
C GLY A 485 -1.76 -10.24 19.26
N GLY A 486 -0.66 -10.79 18.73
CA GLY A 486 -0.43 -12.22 18.83
C GLY A 486 1.02 -12.70 18.78
N LEU A 487 1.23 -13.87 19.37
CA LEU A 487 2.50 -14.60 19.40
C LEU A 487 2.30 -16.00 18.83
N ILE A 488 3.33 -16.53 18.17
CA ILE A 488 3.39 -17.90 17.66
C ILE A 488 4.57 -18.61 18.32
N PHE A 489 4.31 -19.77 18.93
CA PHE A 489 5.35 -20.62 19.50
C PHE A 489 5.33 -21.97 18.75
N PRO A 490 6.33 -22.26 17.88
CA PRO A 490 6.48 -23.55 17.24
C PRO A 490 6.78 -24.65 18.26
N LEU A 491 5.77 -25.47 18.58
CA LEU A 491 5.95 -26.65 19.43
C LEU A 491 6.54 -27.82 18.64
N MET A 492 6.06 -28.00 17.42
CA MET A 492 6.57 -28.98 16.46
C MET A 492 7.71 -28.41 15.61
N ALA A 493 8.51 -29.32 15.03
CA ALA A 493 9.56 -29.07 14.04
C ALA A 493 9.06 -29.25 12.59
N GLU A 494 9.77 -28.67 11.62
CA GLU A 494 9.49 -28.73 10.17
C GLU A 494 8.10 -28.23 9.74
N THR A 495 7.47 -27.37 10.55
CA THR A 495 6.07 -26.93 10.35
C THR A 495 5.92 -25.96 9.18
N CYS A 496 4.68 -25.56 8.88
CA CYS A 496 4.42 -24.53 7.87
C CYS A 496 4.99 -23.14 8.24
N GLN A 497 5.44 -22.91 9.47
CA GLN A 497 6.22 -21.73 9.85
C GLN A 497 7.69 -21.80 9.37
N GLY A 498 8.14 -22.93 8.83
CA GLY A 498 9.49 -23.05 8.26
C GLY A 498 10.62 -23.23 9.28
N ASN A 499 10.27 -23.49 10.54
CA ASN A 499 11.21 -23.77 11.61
C ASN A 499 11.83 -25.17 11.48
N PRO A 500 13.16 -25.36 11.65
CA PRO A 500 13.81 -26.67 11.57
C PRO A 500 13.58 -27.53 12.82
N GLU A 501 13.32 -26.88 13.95
CA GLU A 501 13.14 -27.46 15.29
C GLU A 501 12.05 -26.69 16.06
N GLY A 502 11.41 -27.33 17.05
CA GLY A 502 10.51 -26.66 18.00
C GLY A 502 11.26 -25.89 19.10
N MET A 503 10.59 -24.94 19.74
CA MET A 503 11.12 -24.09 20.84
C MET A 503 11.24 -24.79 22.21
N ILE A 504 10.85 -26.06 22.29
CA ILE A 504 10.94 -26.91 23.49
C ILE A 504 11.64 -28.19 23.08
N ILE A 505 12.52 -28.70 23.94
CA ILE A 505 13.35 -29.87 23.64
C ILE A 505 13.00 -31.01 24.60
N TRP A 506 12.73 -32.19 24.05
CA TRP A 506 12.40 -33.40 24.79
C TRP A 506 13.68 -34.21 25.05
N GLU A 507 14.21 -34.11 26.26
CA GLU A 507 15.41 -34.83 26.70
C GLU A 507 15.04 -36.27 27.09
N LYS A 508 15.48 -37.26 26.30
CA LYS A 508 15.07 -38.67 26.51
C LYS A 508 15.74 -39.27 27.75
N GLN A 509 14.93 -39.75 28.69
CA GLN A 509 15.38 -40.37 29.93
C GLN A 509 15.66 -41.88 29.76
N ALA A 510 16.26 -42.51 30.78
CA ALA A 510 16.68 -43.92 30.72
C ALA A 510 15.49 -44.90 30.76
N ASP A 511 14.41 -44.53 31.43
CA ASP A 511 13.12 -45.24 31.52
C ASP A 511 12.23 -45.08 30.26
N GLY A 512 12.69 -44.31 29.27
CA GLY A 512 11.91 -43.98 28.06
C GLY A 512 10.99 -42.78 28.20
N THR A 513 10.91 -42.13 29.36
CA THR A 513 10.18 -40.86 29.55
C THR A 513 10.99 -39.67 29.00
N TYR A 514 10.44 -38.46 29.16
CA TYR A 514 11.09 -37.22 28.72
C TYR A 514 11.09 -36.16 29.82
N LYS A 515 12.27 -35.59 30.05
CA LYS A 515 12.41 -34.27 30.67
C LYS A 515 12.27 -33.21 29.57
N HIS A 516 11.84 -32.02 29.93
CA HIS A 516 11.48 -30.98 28.96
C HIS A 516 12.28 -29.70 29.24
N ASP A 517 13.13 -29.33 28.27
CA ASP A 517 13.87 -28.07 28.29
C ASP A 517 13.03 -26.97 27.61
N PHE A 518 12.76 -25.91 28.37
CA PHE A 518 11.98 -24.74 27.96
C PHE A 518 12.85 -23.50 27.67
N THR A 519 14.18 -23.60 27.72
CA THR A 519 15.10 -22.44 27.68
C THR A 519 14.80 -21.46 26.55
N PHE A 520 14.54 -21.95 25.34
CA PHE A 520 14.20 -21.08 24.20
C PHE A 520 12.78 -20.50 24.33
N PHE A 521 11.78 -21.30 24.72
CA PHE A 521 10.41 -20.83 24.98
C PHE A 521 10.37 -19.74 26.07
N ASP A 522 11.02 -19.97 27.20
CA ASP A 522 11.03 -19.04 28.34
C ASP A 522 11.77 -17.74 28.01
N ARG A 523 12.93 -17.81 27.34
CA ARG A 523 13.67 -16.63 26.90
C ARG A 523 12.88 -15.83 25.86
N TYR A 524 12.25 -16.52 24.90
CA TYR A 524 11.42 -15.87 23.88
C TYR A 524 10.17 -15.21 24.48
N LEU A 525 9.48 -15.90 25.41
CA LEU A 525 8.33 -15.35 26.13
C LEU A 525 8.73 -14.15 26.99
N LYS A 526 9.83 -14.23 27.75
CA LYS A 526 10.36 -13.12 28.57
C LYS A 526 10.67 -11.88 27.72
N ILE A 527 11.30 -12.05 26.56
CA ILE A 527 11.56 -10.94 25.62
C ILE A 527 10.26 -10.42 25.01
N ALA A 528 9.32 -11.29 24.64
CA ALA A 528 8.03 -10.85 24.10
C ALA A 528 7.24 -10.02 25.15
N MET A 529 7.17 -10.47 26.40
CA MET A 529 6.45 -9.77 27.48
C MET A 529 7.15 -8.49 27.97
N LYS A 530 8.43 -8.28 27.63
CA LYS A 530 9.16 -7.02 27.84
C LYS A 530 8.68 -5.88 26.91
N TYR A 531 8.09 -6.21 25.76
CA TYR A 531 7.73 -5.24 24.72
C TYR A 531 6.26 -5.30 24.24
N HIS A 532 5.59 -6.45 24.31
CA HIS A 532 4.20 -6.60 23.93
C HIS A 532 3.26 -6.33 25.11
N ILE A 533 2.21 -5.55 24.86
CA ILE A 533 1.17 -5.20 25.84
C ILE A 533 0.24 -6.42 26.07
N PRO A 534 0.15 -7.01 27.28
CA PRO A 534 -0.66 -8.22 27.54
C PRO A 534 -2.16 -8.07 27.26
N GLU A 535 -2.71 -6.87 27.47
CA GLU A 535 -4.11 -6.51 27.20
C GLU A 535 -4.42 -6.61 25.70
N ARG A 536 -3.45 -6.25 24.85
CA ARG A 536 -3.54 -6.28 23.39
C ARG A 536 -3.37 -7.66 22.79
N LEU A 537 -2.74 -8.59 23.51
CA LEU A 537 -2.61 -9.98 23.08
C LEU A 537 -3.99 -10.65 23.09
N ILE A 538 -4.43 -11.09 21.91
CA ILE A 538 -5.69 -11.81 21.66
C ILE A 538 -5.46 -13.30 21.37
N CYS A 539 -4.23 -13.70 21.03
CA CYS A 539 -3.89 -15.06 20.64
C CYS A 539 -2.41 -15.36 20.94
N VAL A 540 -2.17 -16.35 21.81
CA VAL A 540 -0.87 -17.01 21.97
C VAL A 540 -0.99 -18.40 21.33
N GLY A 541 -0.61 -18.48 20.06
CA GLY A 541 -0.77 -19.67 19.23
C GLY A 541 0.34 -20.69 19.48
N ILE A 542 0.03 -21.79 20.16
CA ILE A 542 0.95 -22.91 20.36
C ILE A 542 0.78 -23.86 19.17
N ASN A 543 1.82 -23.98 18.33
CA ASN A 543 1.69 -24.67 17.05
C ASN A 543 1.78 -26.20 17.18
N VAL A 544 0.66 -26.80 17.60
CA VAL A 544 0.47 -28.25 17.78
C VAL A 544 -0.09 -28.99 16.55
N TRP A 545 -0.27 -28.29 15.41
CA TRP A 545 -0.99 -28.86 14.26
C TRP A 545 -0.50 -28.28 12.93
N GLY A 546 -0.46 -29.12 11.88
CA GLY A 546 -0.08 -28.71 10.54
C GLY A 546 -0.40 -29.74 9.46
N ASN A 547 0.07 -29.48 8.23
CA ASN A 547 -0.26 -30.30 7.04
C ASN A 547 0.38 -31.70 7.08
N GLU A 548 1.45 -31.82 7.87
CA GLU A 548 2.25 -32.99 8.16
C GLU A 548 1.53 -34.03 9.04
N MET A 549 0.56 -33.59 9.86
CA MET A 549 -0.25 -34.45 10.75
C MET A 549 -1.64 -34.82 10.16
N ARG A 550 -1.86 -34.54 8.87
CA ARG A 550 -3.14 -34.78 8.19
C ARG A 550 -3.52 -36.26 8.11
N TYR A 551 -4.75 -36.53 7.71
CA TYR A 551 -5.15 -37.85 7.23
C TYR A 551 -4.89 -37.94 5.72
N ASN A 552 -4.53 -39.12 5.22
CA ASN A 552 -4.31 -39.34 3.78
C ASN A 552 -5.64 -39.48 3.02
N ASN A 553 -5.57 -39.59 1.69
CA ASN A 553 -6.77 -39.70 0.84
C ASN A 553 -7.58 -41.00 1.07
N LYS A 554 -7.06 -41.96 1.84
CA LYS A 554 -7.75 -43.21 2.26
C LYS A 554 -8.31 -43.11 3.69
N GLY A 555 -8.29 -41.94 4.32
CA GLY A 555 -8.76 -41.76 5.70
C GLY A 555 -7.83 -42.35 6.78
N GLN A 556 -6.57 -42.63 6.45
CA GLN A 556 -5.58 -43.14 7.41
C GLN A 556 -4.74 -41.98 7.99
N PRO A 557 -4.34 -42.01 9.28
CA PRO A 557 -3.44 -41.01 9.85
C PRO A 557 -2.08 -40.95 9.12
N SER A 558 -1.50 -39.74 9.00
CA SER A 558 -0.11 -39.55 8.60
C SER A 558 0.68 -38.97 9.78
N PRO A 559 1.32 -39.79 10.64
CA PRO A 559 2.25 -39.29 11.64
C PRO A 559 3.55 -38.82 10.95
N ARG A 560 3.63 -37.52 10.64
CA ARG A 560 4.86 -36.88 10.11
C ARG A 560 5.20 -35.54 10.75
N GLY A 561 4.35 -35.06 11.66
CA GLY A 561 4.73 -34.02 12.60
C GLY A 561 5.88 -34.50 13.48
N LYS A 562 6.71 -33.56 13.89
CA LYS A 562 7.97 -33.83 14.58
C LYS A 562 8.09 -32.97 15.82
N ILE A 563 8.79 -33.46 16.83
CA ILE A 563 9.28 -32.68 17.96
C ILE A 563 10.80 -32.79 18.04
N THR A 564 11.45 -31.77 18.60
CA THR A 564 12.90 -31.81 18.83
C THR A 564 13.17 -32.68 20.05
N ILE A 565 13.89 -33.77 19.86
CA ILE A 565 14.45 -34.55 20.97
C ILE A 565 15.93 -34.20 21.17
N LYS A 566 16.42 -34.45 22.37
CA LYS A 566 17.84 -34.40 22.74
C LYS A 566 18.23 -35.74 23.35
N ASP A 567 19.31 -36.32 22.86
CA ASP A 567 19.85 -37.58 23.37
C ASP A 567 20.80 -37.39 24.56
N LYS A 568 21.33 -38.48 25.09
CA LYS A 568 22.26 -38.47 26.23
C LYS A 568 23.60 -37.78 25.93
N ALA A 569 23.99 -37.64 24.65
CA ALA A 569 25.17 -36.89 24.22
C ALA A 569 24.87 -35.39 23.99
N GLY A 570 23.62 -34.96 24.20
CA GLY A 570 23.18 -33.58 23.99
C GLY A 570 22.87 -33.23 22.53
N VAL A 571 22.91 -34.19 21.61
CA VAL A 571 22.64 -33.95 20.18
C VAL A 571 21.14 -33.79 19.97
N ARG A 572 20.76 -32.70 19.29
CA ARG A 572 19.36 -32.42 18.93
C ARG A 572 18.99 -33.06 17.60
N SER A 573 17.85 -33.73 17.56
CA SER A 573 17.28 -34.33 16.33
C SER A 573 15.75 -34.29 16.34
N ASN A 574 15.11 -34.58 15.20
CA ASN A 574 13.65 -34.50 15.04
C ASN A 574 13.00 -35.89 15.11
N MET A 575 12.28 -36.18 16.20
CA MET A 575 11.50 -37.42 16.35
C MET A 575 10.09 -37.25 15.79
N VAL A 576 9.59 -38.25 15.06
CA VAL A 576 8.17 -38.31 14.64
C VAL A 576 7.30 -38.63 15.84
N VAL A 577 6.22 -37.86 16.03
CA VAL A 577 5.27 -38.06 17.14
C VAL A 577 4.30 -39.22 16.88
N PRO A 578 3.77 -39.88 17.94
CA PRO A 578 2.69 -40.86 17.82
C PRO A 578 1.44 -40.30 17.12
N VAL A 579 0.56 -41.20 16.66
CA VAL A 579 -0.72 -40.83 16.06
C VAL A 579 -1.59 -40.08 17.08
N TYR A 580 -1.97 -38.84 16.77
CA TYR A 580 -2.82 -38.07 17.67
C TYR A 580 -4.18 -38.73 17.91
N GLY A 581 -4.59 -38.76 19.18
CA GLY A 581 -5.78 -39.46 19.66
C GLY A 581 -5.46 -40.75 20.42
N THR A 582 -4.21 -41.22 20.42
CA THR A 582 -3.77 -42.39 21.21
C THR A 582 -3.22 -41.97 22.60
N PRO A 583 -3.12 -42.90 23.57
CA PRO A 583 -2.53 -42.63 24.88
C PRO A 583 -1.08 -42.14 24.82
N GLU A 584 -0.27 -42.65 23.89
CA GLU A 584 1.14 -42.27 23.74
C GLU A 584 1.27 -40.81 23.27
N ALA A 585 0.37 -40.36 22.38
CA ALA A 585 0.29 -38.95 22.01
C ALA A 585 -0.15 -38.08 23.21
N VAL A 586 -1.07 -38.55 24.06
CA VAL A 586 -1.41 -37.84 25.30
C VAL A 586 -0.20 -37.73 26.23
N ALA A 587 0.58 -38.80 26.42
CA ALA A 587 1.78 -38.79 27.25
C ALA A 587 2.84 -37.78 26.76
N ILE A 588 3.07 -37.69 25.45
CA ILE A 588 4.02 -36.73 24.84
C ILE A 588 3.60 -35.27 25.04
N PHE A 589 2.30 -34.94 24.88
CA PHE A 589 1.83 -33.55 24.86
C PHE A 589 1.30 -33.04 26.21
N ARG A 590 0.75 -33.89 27.09
CA ARG A 590 0.13 -33.47 28.36
C ARG A 590 1.07 -32.68 29.29
N PRO A 591 2.28 -33.15 29.67
CA PRO A 591 3.14 -32.41 30.61
C PRO A 591 3.56 -31.05 30.04
N VAL A 592 3.90 -31.00 28.75
CA VAL A 592 4.37 -29.79 28.09
C VAL A 592 3.27 -28.73 27.97
N LEU A 593 2.04 -29.12 27.59
CA LEU A 593 0.94 -28.18 27.46
C LEU A 593 0.46 -27.62 28.81
N LEU A 594 0.51 -28.42 29.89
CA LEU A 594 0.26 -27.95 31.25
C LEU A 594 1.33 -26.93 31.69
N ALA A 595 2.61 -27.25 31.47
CA ALA A 595 3.73 -26.36 31.81
C ALA A 595 3.71 -25.04 31.00
N ILE A 596 3.38 -25.09 29.70
CA ILE A 596 3.16 -23.88 28.88
C ILE A 596 2.07 -23.01 29.48
N LYS A 597 0.93 -23.59 29.90
CA LYS A 597 -0.17 -22.81 30.47
C LYS A 597 0.24 -22.09 31.75
N GLU A 598 0.96 -22.76 32.65
CA GLU A 598 1.44 -22.14 33.90
C GLU A 598 2.50 -21.05 33.62
N LYS A 599 3.40 -21.26 32.66
CA LYS A 599 4.37 -20.24 32.19
C LYS A 599 3.69 -19.00 31.60
N LEU A 600 2.58 -19.16 30.88
CA LEU A 600 1.77 -18.05 30.38
C LEU A 600 0.97 -17.34 31.49
N LYS A 601 0.59 -18.06 32.56
CA LYS A 601 -0.15 -17.53 33.71
C LYS A 601 0.72 -16.60 34.57
N ALA A 602 2.02 -16.86 34.67
CA ALA A 602 2.99 -15.93 35.28
C ALA A 602 2.97 -14.52 34.63
N TYR A 603 2.62 -14.44 33.34
CA TYR A 603 2.45 -13.19 32.58
C TYR A 603 0.97 -12.81 32.35
N LYS A 604 0.02 -13.48 33.02
CA LYS A 604 -1.43 -13.24 32.93
C LYS A 604 -2.02 -13.38 31.50
N VAL A 605 -1.41 -14.21 30.65
CA VAL A 605 -1.80 -14.43 29.24
C VAL A 605 -2.15 -15.89 28.93
N ASP A 606 -2.30 -16.76 29.92
CA ASP A 606 -2.75 -18.15 29.75
C ASP A 606 -4.15 -18.23 29.13
N ASN A 607 -5.04 -17.30 29.48
CA ASN A 607 -6.37 -17.17 28.88
C ASN A 607 -6.35 -16.71 27.40
N LYS A 608 -5.18 -16.38 26.84
CA LYS A 608 -4.98 -16.09 25.41
C LYS A 608 -4.44 -17.31 24.64
N MET A 609 -4.08 -18.41 25.32
CA MET A 609 -3.54 -19.62 24.71
C MET A 609 -4.53 -20.21 23.69
N MET A 610 -4.05 -20.51 22.49
CA MET A 610 -4.82 -21.18 21.44
C MET A 610 -4.01 -22.29 20.77
N TYR A 611 -4.71 -23.33 20.33
CA TYR A 611 -4.10 -24.44 19.59
C TYR A 611 -3.98 -24.16 18.09
N GLY A 612 -2.77 -24.36 17.57
CA GLY A 612 -2.44 -24.41 16.15
C GLY A 612 -2.12 -23.06 15.50
N VAL A 613 -1.24 -23.09 14.49
CA VAL A 613 -1.17 -22.08 13.42
C VAL A 613 -1.02 -22.83 12.09
N GLY A 614 -2.01 -23.68 11.82
CA GLY A 614 -2.07 -24.57 10.66
C GLY A 614 -2.81 -23.96 9.46
N ASN A 615 -2.77 -24.67 8.34
CA ASN A 615 -3.35 -24.25 7.05
C ASN A 615 -4.90 -24.40 7.00
N ASP A 616 -5.48 -24.25 5.80
CA ASP A 616 -6.94 -24.38 5.50
C ASP A 616 -7.61 -25.69 5.96
N LYS A 617 -6.83 -26.70 6.35
CA LYS A 617 -7.34 -27.96 6.94
C LYS A 617 -7.39 -27.90 8.47
N SER A 618 -8.62 -27.96 8.99
CA SER A 618 -8.89 -28.23 10.41
C SER A 618 -8.34 -29.60 10.85
N PRO A 619 -7.99 -29.75 12.14
CA PRO A 619 -7.75 -31.06 12.76
C PRO A 619 -9.02 -31.93 12.75
N VAL A 620 -8.86 -33.25 12.86
CA VAL A 620 -9.99 -34.20 12.91
C VAL A 620 -10.56 -34.33 14.33
N PRO A 621 -11.80 -34.83 14.51
CA PRO A 621 -12.47 -34.90 15.82
C PRO A 621 -11.67 -35.61 16.93
N LYS A 622 -10.93 -36.70 16.62
CA LYS A 622 -10.03 -37.39 17.55
C LYS A 622 -8.91 -36.50 18.11
N GLN A 623 -8.39 -35.59 17.28
CA GLN A 623 -7.31 -34.67 17.64
C GLN A 623 -7.83 -33.54 18.53
N ILE A 624 -9.02 -33.03 18.18
CA ILE A 624 -9.75 -32.04 18.99
C ILE A 624 -10.09 -32.63 20.37
N ALA A 625 -10.54 -33.89 20.43
CA ALA A 625 -10.78 -34.63 21.66
C ALA A 625 -9.52 -34.78 22.54
N MET A 626 -8.40 -35.18 21.93
CA MET A 626 -7.14 -35.36 22.65
C MET A 626 -6.68 -34.06 23.34
N PHE A 627 -6.67 -32.95 22.62
CA PHE A 627 -6.24 -31.67 23.19
C PHE A 627 -7.26 -31.09 24.19
N ASN A 628 -8.56 -31.28 23.97
CA ASN A 628 -9.59 -30.88 24.94
C ASN A 628 -9.51 -31.67 26.26
N LYS A 629 -9.12 -32.96 26.23
CA LYS A 629 -8.84 -33.76 27.45
C LYS A 629 -7.53 -33.37 28.16
N ILE A 630 -6.65 -32.62 27.49
CA ILE A 630 -5.39 -32.11 28.07
C ILE A 630 -5.62 -30.72 28.70
N LEU A 631 -6.26 -29.80 27.97
CA LEU A 631 -6.72 -28.50 28.48
C LEU A 631 -8.17 -28.24 28.02
N PRO A 632 -9.18 -28.51 28.86
CA PRO A 632 -10.58 -28.31 28.51
C PRO A 632 -10.91 -26.89 28.08
N GLY A 633 -11.62 -26.77 26.95
CA GLY A 633 -12.12 -25.49 26.44
C GLY A 633 -11.08 -24.55 25.80
N THR A 634 -9.79 -24.90 25.77
CA THR A 634 -8.76 -24.08 25.10
C THR A 634 -9.13 -23.89 23.62
N PRO A 635 -9.28 -22.63 23.14
CA PRO A 635 -9.74 -22.39 21.77
C PRO A 635 -8.70 -22.78 20.72
N TRP A 636 -9.16 -23.06 19.51
CA TRP A 636 -8.29 -23.19 18.34
C TRP A 636 -8.08 -21.86 17.62
N PHE A 637 -6.90 -21.68 17.03
CA PHE A 637 -6.66 -20.69 16.00
C PHE A 637 -6.62 -21.40 14.63
N ARG A 638 -7.39 -20.88 13.68
CA ARG A 638 -7.63 -21.49 12.37
C ARG A 638 -7.27 -20.50 11.26
N GLU A 639 -6.72 -21.00 10.17
CA GLU A 639 -6.55 -20.22 8.94
C GLU A 639 -7.37 -20.91 7.85
N SER A 640 -8.17 -20.20 7.03
CA SER A 640 -9.02 -20.87 6.03
C SER A 640 -9.61 -19.96 4.95
N HIS A 641 -10.10 -20.56 3.88
CA HIS A 641 -11.05 -19.95 2.95
C HIS A 641 -12.33 -19.41 3.61
N PHE A 642 -12.83 -20.03 4.70
CA PHE A 642 -14.13 -19.72 5.31
C PHE A 642 -14.07 -19.57 6.84
N ALA A 643 -15.04 -18.83 7.41
CA ALA A 643 -15.22 -18.65 8.86
C ALA A 643 -15.65 -19.95 9.57
N ALA A 644 -15.15 -20.19 10.79
CA ALA A 644 -15.69 -21.18 11.71
C ALA A 644 -15.41 -20.73 13.16
N ASN A 645 -16.43 -20.74 14.04
CA ASN A 645 -16.31 -20.33 15.45
C ASN A 645 -16.22 -21.51 16.44
N LYS A 646 -16.35 -22.75 15.95
CA LYS A 646 -16.23 -23.99 16.72
C LYS A 646 -15.84 -25.16 15.81
N MET A 647 -15.31 -26.23 16.38
CA MET A 647 -15.03 -27.49 15.69
C MET A 647 -15.57 -28.69 16.49
N LYS A 648 -15.94 -29.78 15.83
CA LYS A 648 -16.46 -30.99 16.49
C LYS A 648 -15.33 -31.78 17.15
N SER A 649 -15.48 -32.10 18.43
CA SER A 649 -14.72 -33.16 19.08
C SER A 649 -15.37 -34.52 18.74
N GLU A 650 -14.65 -35.63 18.93
CA GLU A 650 -15.27 -36.97 18.94
C GLU A 650 -15.97 -37.27 20.28
N GLU A 651 -15.64 -36.50 21.33
CA GLU A 651 -16.25 -36.61 22.65
C GLU A 651 -17.79 -36.55 22.61
N ASN A 652 -18.41 -37.32 23.49
CA ASN A 652 -19.86 -37.50 23.60
C ASN A 652 -20.53 -37.91 22.26
N GLY A 653 -19.88 -38.81 21.51
CA GLY A 653 -20.39 -39.34 20.24
C GLY A 653 -20.43 -38.29 19.13
N GLY A 654 -19.42 -37.42 19.05
CA GLY A 654 -19.36 -36.34 18.08
C GLY A 654 -20.26 -35.13 18.37
N LYS A 655 -20.93 -35.10 19.54
CA LYS A 655 -21.86 -34.03 19.94
C LYS A 655 -21.14 -32.82 20.56
N LEU A 656 -19.98 -33.01 21.19
CA LEU A 656 -19.23 -31.90 21.80
C LEU A 656 -18.54 -31.02 20.74
N THR A 657 -18.52 -29.70 20.97
CA THR A 657 -17.78 -28.75 20.11
C THR A 657 -16.85 -27.86 20.92
N VAL A 658 -15.59 -27.78 20.52
CA VAL A 658 -14.55 -26.94 21.11
C VAL A 658 -14.52 -25.59 20.37
N PRO A 659 -14.34 -24.44 21.07
CA PRO A 659 -14.33 -23.12 20.43
C PRO A 659 -13.15 -22.92 19.46
N VAL A 660 -13.37 -22.05 18.47
CA VAL A 660 -12.30 -21.42 17.68
C VAL A 660 -12.26 -19.97 18.12
N GLY A 661 -11.14 -19.50 18.68
CA GLY A 661 -11.00 -18.12 19.15
C GLY A 661 -10.75 -17.14 18.00
N CYS A 662 -10.12 -17.61 16.93
CA CYS A 662 -9.77 -16.80 15.77
C CYS A 662 -9.82 -17.60 14.46
N THR A 663 -10.35 -17.00 13.38
CA THR A 663 -10.10 -17.43 12.01
C THR A 663 -9.43 -16.32 11.20
N SER A 664 -8.20 -16.54 10.73
CA SER A 664 -7.60 -15.76 9.63
C SER A 664 -8.15 -16.27 8.31
N MET A 665 -8.93 -15.46 7.58
CA MET A 665 -9.67 -15.96 6.42
C MET A 665 -9.63 -15.11 5.14
N VAL A 666 -9.88 -15.80 4.02
CA VAL A 666 -9.84 -15.25 2.67
C VAL A 666 -11.21 -14.70 2.23
N TRP A 667 -12.15 -15.57 1.85
CA TRP A 667 -13.22 -15.17 0.94
C TRP A 667 -14.18 -14.11 1.50
N GLY A 668 -14.50 -13.13 0.66
CA GLY A 668 -15.47 -12.07 0.92
C GLY A 668 -14.89 -10.91 1.73
N GLY A 669 -15.78 -10.20 2.45
CA GLY A 669 -15.44 -8.92 3.07
C GLY A 669 -15.33 -7.81 2.02
N ASP A 670 -16.33 -7.65 1.16
CA ASP A 670 -16.44 -6.48 0.28
C ASP A 670 -16.81 -5.22 1.11
N ILE A 671 -16.38 -4.05 0.67
CA ILE A 671 -16.76 -2.77 1.26
C ILE A 671 -18.04 -2.29 0.57
N PRO A 672 -19.20 -2.35 1.24
CA PRO A 672 -20.49 -2.00 0.65
C PRO A 672 -20.57 -0.52 0.30
N ASP A 673 -21.58 -0.18 -0.49
CA ASP A 673 -21.92 1.22 -0.75
C ASP A 673 -22.48 1.87 0.53
N PRO A 674 -21.83 2.90 1.12
CA PRO A 674 -22.25 3.43 2.42
C PRO A 674 -23.62 4.09 2.37
N ALA A 675 -24.07 4.56 1.19
CA ALA A 675 -25.44 5.04 0.97
C ALA A 675 -26.50 3.92 0.94
N LYS A 676 -26.08 2.64 0.94
CA LYS A 676 -26.96 1.46 0.99
C LYS A 676 -26.81 0.64 2.27
N LYS A 677 -25.56 0.49 2.76
CA LYS A 677 -25.23 -0.29 3.96
C LYS A 677 -23.87 0.14 4.50
N ARG A 678 -23.80 0.37 5.81
CA ARG A 678 -22.54 0.54 6.55
C ARG A 678 -22.25 -0.71 7.38
N LEU A 679 -20.97 -0.98 7.64
CA LEU A 679 -20.51 -2.11 8.44
C LEU A 679 -19.49 -1.62 9.47
N TYR A 680 -19.50 -2.25 10.63
CA TYR A 680 -18.74 -1.84 11.81
C TYR A 680 -17.94 -3.04 12.31
N GLY A 681 -16.82 -3.35 11.66
CA GLY A 681 -15.98 -4.51 11.99
C GLY A 681 -15.39 -4.49 13.40
N TRP A 682 -15.30 -3.30 14.01
CA TRP A 682 -14.99 -3.11 15.43
C TRP A 682 -16.07 -3.61 16.40
N LYS A 683 -17.32 -3.84 15.95
CA LYS A 683 -18.39 -4.44 16.76
C LYS A 683 -18.27 -5.97 16.71
N TYR A 684 -17.19 -6.49 17.30
CA TYR A 684 -16.82 -7.91 17.24
C TYR A 684 -17.00 -8.65 18.57
N ASN A 685 -17.21 -9.96 18.49
CA ASN A 685 -17.23 -10.84 19.66
C ASN A 685 -15.78 -11.13 20.08
N LYS A 686 -15.36 -10.69 21.27
CA LYS A 686 -14.00 -10.94 21.79
C LYS A 686 -13.67 -12.44 21.94
N LYS A 687 -14.68 -13.33 21.98
CA LYS A 687 -14.52 -14.80 21.99
C LYS A 687 -14.40 -15.43 20.59
N TYR A 688 -14.67 -14.69 19.51
CA TYR A 688 -14.47 -15.18 18.13
C TYR A 688 -14.14 -14.07 17.13
N LEU A 689 -12.91 -14.10 16.61
CA LEU A 689 -12.39 -13.12 15.65
C LEU A 689 -12.38 -13.64 14.21
N LYS A 690 -12.80 -12.80 13.26
CA LYS A 690 -12.60 -12.99 11.81
C LYS A 690 -11.53 -12.01 11.33
N LEU A 691 -10.28 -12.46 11.27
CA LEU A 691 -9.18 -11.68 10.73
C LEU A 691 -9.11 -11.84 9.20
N ASN A 692 -8.67 -10.80 8.50
CA ASN A 692 -8.34 -10.84 7.08
C ASN A 692 -6.98 -11.51 6.85
N PHE A 693 -6.95 -12.56 6.04
CA PHE A 693 -5.73 -13.02 5.38
C PHE A 693 -5.65 -12.30 4.02
N ASN A 694 -4.91 -11.19 3.93
CA ASN A 694 -4.94 -10.24 2.81
C ASN A 694 -4.29 -10.74 1.50
N ARG A 695 -4.72 -11.90 1.00
CA ARG A 695 -4.40 -12.42 -0.34
C ARG A 695 -5.56 -12.20 -1.30
N GLY A 696 -5.31 -12.37 -2.61
CA GLY A 696 -6.36 -12.34 -3.62
C GLY A 696 -7.53 -13.29 -3.28
N GLY A 697 -8.73 -12.73 -3.16
CA GLY A 697 -9.93 -13.37 -2.63
C GLY A 697 -10.51 -12.69 -1.37
N THR A 698 -9.67 -11.93 -0.66
CA THR A 698 -10.08 -10.99 0.39
C THR A 698 -10.46 -9.67 -0.30
N GLU A 699 -11.75 -9.34 -0.30
CA GLU A 699 -12.27 -8.31 -1.22
C GLU A 699 -11.87 -6.89 -0.81
N CYS A 700 -11.94 -6.54 0.47
CA CYS A 700 -11.56 -5.21 0.97
C CYS A 700 -10.09 -4.86 0.74
N LEU A 701 -9.19 -5.86 0.77
CA LEU A 701 -7.75 -5.64 0.80
C LEU A 701 -6.95 -6.88 0.38
N SER A 702 -5.96 -6.67 -0.48
CA SER A 702 -5.01 -7.69 -0.92
C SER A 702 -3.60 -7.10 -0.94
N LEU A 703 -2.75 -7.58 -0.04
CA LEU A 703 -1.37 -7.11 0.17
C LEU A 703 -0.34 -8.12 -0.40
N LYS A 704 -0.72 -8.87 -1.46
CA LYS A 704 0.16 -9.88 -2.07
C LYS A 704 1.46 -9.26 -2.60
N GLY A 705 2.60 -9.75 -2.10
CA GLY A 705 3.92 -9.32 -2.53
C GLY A 705 4.23 -7.89 -2.08
N PHE A 706 4.85 -7.10 -2.98
CA PHE A 706 5.38 -5.78 -2.65
C PHE A 706 4.33 -4.66 -2.89
N ALA A 707 3.25 -4.68 -2.10
CA ALA A 707 2.13 -3.76 -2.24
C ALA A 707 2.51 -2.27 -2.02
N ALA A 708 1.71 -1.37 -2.59
CA ALA A 708 1.89 0.08 -2.45
C ALA A 708 1.65 0.53 -0.99
N PRO A 709 2.39 1.51 -0.44
CA PRO A 709 2.35 1.88 0.98
C PRO A 709 0.97 2.33 1.47
N TRP A 710 0.18 2.99 0.61
CA TRP A 710 -1.20 3.36 0.94
C TRP A 710 -2.10 2.14 1.24
N SER A 711 -1.80 0.97 0.68
CA SER A 711 -2.52 -0.28 0.97
C SER A 711 -2.35 -0.72 2.43
N PHE A 712 -1.26 -0.30 3.08
CA PHE A 712 -1.05 -0.45 4.52
C PHE A 712 -1.69 0.72 5.28
N ARG A 713 -1.67 1.94 4.74
CA ARG A 713 -2.35 3.10 5.34
C ARG A 713 -3.86 2.90 5.51
N MET A 714 -4.51 2.30 4.51
CA MET A 714 -5.95 2.03 4.51
C MET A 714 -6.38 0.84 5.42
N TRP A 715 -5.43 0.05 5.95
CA TRP A 715 -5.68 -1.38 6.14
C TRP A 715 -6.71 -1.73 7.25
N MET A 716 -6.69 -1.01 8.38
CA MET A 716 -7.67 -1.21 9.46
C MET A 716 -9.02 -0.57 9.14
N GLU A 717 -9.03 0.59 8.47
CA GLU A 717 -10.27 1.21 7.99
C GLU A 717 -11.00 0.32 6.98
N SER A 718 -10.27 -0.27 6.03
CA SER A 718 -10.80 -1.23 5.05
C SER A 718 -11.37 -2.47 5.72
N THR A 719 -10.68 -2.94 6.77
CA THR A 719 -11.09 -4.08 7.59
C THR A 719 -12.38 -3.78 8.35
N THR A 720 -12.50 -2.63 9.03
CA THR A 720 -13.76 -2.29 9.72
C THR A 720 -14.91 -2.03 8.74
N ALA A 721 -14.65 -1.31 7.64
CA ALA A 721 -15.67 -0.95 6.65
C ALA A 721 -16.26 -2.14 5.87
N CYS A 722 -15.60 -3.31 5.86
CA CYS A 722 -16.15 -4.57 5.33
C CYS A 722 -16.70 -5.53 6.41
N GLY A 723 -16.75 -5.12 7.68
CA GLY A 723 -17.26 -5.96 8.77
C GLY A 723 -16.31 -7.10 9.21
N ARG A 724 -15.01 -6.95 8.93
CA ARG A 724 -13.93 -7.82 9.42
C ARG A 724 -13.32 -7.25 10.69
N ASN A 725 -12.75 -8.10 11.53
CA ASN A 725 -12.42 -7.71 12.89
C ASN A 725 -10.96 -7.25 13.04
N GLY A 726 -10.07 -7.72 12.17
CA GLY A 726 -8.66 -7.37 12.21
C GLY A 726 -7.89 -7.90 11.00
N ASN A 727 -6.57 -7.72 11.00
CA ASN A 727 -5.65 -8.30 10.00
C ASN A 727 -4.84 -9.44 10.60
N GLY A 728 -4.56 -10.49 9.81
CA GLY A 728 -3.84 -11.69 10.23
C GLY A 728 -3.05 -12.33 9.08
N ARG A 729 -2.16 -13.27 9.42
CA ARG A 729 -1.31 -13.99 8.45
C ARG A 729 -0.51 -13.07 7.51
N VAL A 730 -0.07 -11.94 8.05
CA VAL A 730 0.95 -11.06 7.48
C VAL A 730 2.24 -11.34 8.24
N GLY A 731 3.35 -11.58 7.55
CA GLY A 731 4.62 -11.78 8.26
C GLY A 731 5.21 -10.45 8.74
N ALA A 732 5.80 -10.46 9.93
CA ALA A 732 6.63 -9.36 10.42
C ALA A 732 8.03 -9.46 9.78
N ASP A 733 8.68 -10.61 9.96
CA ASP A 733 10.10 -10.86 9.64
C ASP A 733 10.32 -12.17 8.86
N PHE A 734 9.30 -12.69 8.16
CA PHE A 734 9.46 -13.76 7.16
C PHE A 734 10.16 -13.22 5.90
N LEU A 735 11.46 -12.96 6.02
CA LEU A 735 12.29 -12.39 4.97
C LEU A 735 12.27 -13.22 3.68
N HIS A 736 12.32 -12.55 2.53
CA HIS A 736 12.44 -13.21 1.23
C HIS A 736 13.88 -13.73 1.02
N LEU A 737 14.11 -14.99 1.39
CA LEU A 737 15.41 -15.68 1.31
C LEU A 737 15.67 -16.33 -0.07
N LYS A 738 14.87 -16.00 -1.10
CA LYS A 738 14.94 -16.53 -2.47
C LYS A 738 14.84 -18.07 -2.55
N ILE A 739 14.18 -18.70 -1.57
CA ILE A 739 14.06 -20.16 -1.47
C ILE A 739 13.28 -20.73 -2.65
N ASN A 740 13.97 -21.54 -3.47
CA ASN A 740 13.38 -22.31 -4.56
C ASN A 740 12.94 -23.69 -4.04
N LEU A 741 11.63 -23.95 -4.03
CA LEU A 741 11.08 -25.20 -3.51
C LEU A 741 11.39 -26.42 -4.40
N LYS A 742 11.54 -26.24 -5.73
CA LYS A 742 11.91 -27.34 -6.65
C LYS A 742 13.26 -27.96 -6.29
N SER A 743 14.26 -27.12 -5.98
CA SER A 743 15.59 -27.60 -5.55
C SER A 743 15.58 -28.04 -4.08
N ARG A 744 15.02 -27.24 -3.15
CA ARG A 744 14.94 -27.57 -1.72
C ARG A 744 14.24 -28.90 -1.44
N TRP A 745 13.28 -29.30 -2.28
CA TRP A 745 12.54 -30.56 -2.15
C TRP A 745 13.04 -31.68 -3.08
N LYS A 746 14.21 -31.51 -3.72
CA LYS A 746 14.81 -32.50 -4.65
C LYS A 746 13.80 -33.03 -5.69
N GLY A 747 13.05 -32.13 -6.33
CA GLY A 747 12.12 -32.47 -7.41
C GLY A 747 10.75 -33.05 -7.02
N ARG A 748 10.44 -33.23 -5.72
CA ARG A 748 9.13 -33.73 -5.25
C ARG A 748 7.98 -32.80 -5.68
N LYS A 749 7.28 -33.13 -6.78
CA LYS A 749 6.12 -32.38 -7.31
C LYS A 749 4.91 -32.47 -6.37
N ILE A 750 4.31 -31.32 -6.06
CA ILE A 750 2.93 -31.22 -5.52
C ILE A 750 2.13 -30.29 -6.44
N LYS A 751 0.92 -30.70 -6.85
CA LYS A 751 0.11 -29.98 -7.87
C LYS A 751 -0.29 -28.55 -7.47
N SER A 752 -0.24 -28.19 -6.19
CA SER A 752 -0.64 -26.88 -5.64
C SER A 752 0.46 -25.81 -5.59
N GLU A 753 1.69 -26.16 -5.97
CA GLU A 753 2.90 -25.34 -5.74
C GLU A 753 3.18 -24.29 -6.82
N ALA A 754 2.60 -24.44 -8.02
CA ALA A 754 2.84 -23.58 -9.20
C ALA A 754 2.36 -22.11 -9.05
N ILE A 755 2.00 -21.70 -7.84
CA ILE A 755 1.39 -20.40 -7.48
C ILE A 755 2.22 -19.72 -6.35
N GLY A 756 3.42 -20.25 -6.05
CA GLY A 756 4.44 -19.58 -5.24
C GLY A 756 4.12 -19.53 -3.74
N GLY A 757 3.78 -20.66 -3.13
CA GLY A 757 3.26 -20.71 -1.74
C GLY A 757 4.17 -20.08 -0.68
N SER A 758 5.47 -20.41 -0.69
CA SER A 758 6.44 -19.79 0.23
C SER A 758 6.77 -18.34 -0.10
N GLY A 759 6.54 -17.91 -1.34
CA GLY A 759 6.98 -16.60 -1.84
C GLY A 759 8.49 -16.39 -1.71
N GLY A 760 9.30 -17.44 -1.69
CA GLY A 760 10.76 -17.38 -1.46
C GLY A 760 11.19 -17.28 0.02
N THR A 761 10.25 -17.27 0.97
CA THR A 761 10.52 -17.29 2.42
C THR A 761 10.69 -18.72 2.95
N LEU A 762 10.95 -18.87 4.26
CA LEU A 762 10.90 -20.15 4.96
C LEU A 762 9.47 -20.72 5.12
N TYR A 763 8.42 -19.90 4.99
CA TYR A 763 7.04 -20.33 5.25
C TYR A 763 6.61 -21.44 4.27
N GLY A 764 6.17 -22.57 4.81
CA GLY A 764 5.81 -23.77 4.04
C GLY A 764 6.97 -24.41 3.29
N SER A 765 8.23 -24.17 3.68
CA SER A 765 9.41 -24.61 2.91
C SER A 765 9.85 -26.07 3.13
N TYR A 766 9.10 -26.88 3.89
CA TYR A 766 9.35 -28.32 4.07
C TYR A 766 8.31 -29.19 3.33
N PRO A 767 8.70 -30.34 2.73
CA PRO A 767 7.81 -31.13 1.87
C PRO A 767 6.54 -31.68 2.56
N ASN A 768 6.58 -31.93 3.87
CA ASN A 768 5.43 -32.47 4.60
C ASN A 768 4.44 -31.38 5.03
N SER A 769 4.91 -30.15 5.26
CA SER A 769 4.12 -29.04 5.82
C SER A 769 3.75 -27.94 4.81
N GLY A 770 4.27 -28.01 3.58
CA GLY A 770 3.99 -27.05 2.50
C GLY A 770 2.50 -26.85 2.22
N VAL A 771 2.11 -25.61 1.90
CA VAL A 771 0.72 -25.12 1.98
C VAL A 771 0.15 -24.53 0.68
N GLY A 772 0.92 -24.50 -0.41
CA GLY A 772 0.50 -23.99 -1.72
C GLY A 772 -0.10 -22.57 -1.66
N GLN A 773 -1.28 -22.38 -2.25
CA GLN A 773 -1.99 -21.08 -2.32
C GLN A 773 -2.21 -20.36 -0.98
N THR A 774 -2.17 -21.07 0.15
CA THR A 774 -2.42 -20.48 1.47
C THR A 774 -1.15 -19.97 2.17
N GLY A 775 0.04 -20.16 1.60
CA GLY A 775 1.29 -19.66 2.19
C GLY A 775 1.47 -18.13 2.09
N LEU A 776 2.36 -17.60 2.95
CA LEU A 776 2.64 -16.16 3.06
C LEU A 776 3.07 -15.50 1.75
N GLY A 777 3.61 -16.25 0.78
CA GLY A 777 3.92 -15.75 -0.57
C GLY A 777 2.71 -15.29 -1.39
N ASN A 778 1.48 -15.50 -0.89
CA ASN A 778 0.26 -14.96 -1.46
C ASN A 778 -0.26 -13.69 -0.76
N ASN A 779 0.41 -13.22 0.30
CA ASN A 779 0.14 -12.00 1.06
C ASN A 779 1.45 -11.18 1.19
N THR A 780 1.54 -10.29 2.18
CA THR A 780 2.79 -9.66 2.61
C THR A 780 3.62 -10.65 3.44
N THR A 781 4.85 -10.89 2.99
CA THR A 781 5.84 -11.74 3.64
C THR A 781 6.51 -11.06 4.83
N ASP A 782 6.81 -9.77 4.71
CA ASP A 782 7.58 -9.01 5.69
C ASP A 782 7.00 -7.60 5.86
N LEU A 783 7.05 -7.06 7.07
CA LEU A 783 6.82 -5.66 7.39
C LEU A 783 8.05 -5.01 8.03
N LEU A 784 8.90 -5.81 8.66
CA LEU A 784 10.24 -5.43 9.09
C LEU A 784 11.22 -5.79 7.97
N GLY A 785 12.10 -4.86 7.62
CA GLY A 785 13.10 -5.06 6.59
C GLY A 785 14.50 -5.23 7.18
N PRO A 786 15.40 -6.01 6.58
CA PRO A 786 16.72 -6.24 7.14
C PRO A 786 17.66 -5.08 6.76
N ALA A 787 18.11 -4.33 7.77
CA ALA A 787 19.28 -3.46 7.67
C ALA A 787 20.55 -4.23 8.11
N LYS A 788 21.73 -3.60 7.99
CA LYS A 788 23.03 -4.21 8.32
C LYS A 788 23.05 -4.87 9.71
N ASP A 789 22.57 -4.14 10.72
CA ASP A 789 22.73 -4.50 12.14
C ASP A 789 21.43 -5.06 12.77
N GLY A 790 20.46 -5.46 11.94
CA GLY A 790 19.22 -6.11 12.35
C GLY A 790 17.95 -5.64 11.62
N PRO A 791 16.78 -6.18 11.98
CA PRO A 791 15.51 -5.74 11.42
C PRO A 791 15.18 -4.29 11.81
N VAL A 792 14.70 -3.52 10.84
CA VAL A 792 14.22 -2.13 11.01
C VAL A 792 12.80 -2.00 10.49
N THR A 793 12.13 -0.89 10.81
CA THR A 793 10.79 -0.61 10.29
C THR A 793 10.84 -0.28 8.79
N THR A 794 9.70 -0.46 8.12
CA THR A 794 9.54 -0.11 6.69
C THR A 794 8.48 0.96 6.52
N ILE A 795 8.47 1.61 5.35
CA ILE A 795 7.38 2.53 4.98
C ILE A 795 6.01 1.84 4.95
N ARG A 796 5.98 0.50 4.82
CA ARG A 796 4.75 -0.32 4.88
C ARG A 796 4.29 -0.48 6.33
N PHE A 797 5.20 -0.82 7.23
CA PHE A 797 4.95 -0.93 8.67
C PHE A 797 4.50 0.41 9.29
N GLU A 798 5.17 1.52 8.95
CA GLU A 798 4.80 2.82 9.52
C GLU A 798 3.50 3.37 8.94
N ASN A 799 3.20 3.15 7.64
CA ASN A 799 1.86 3.44 7.14
C ASN A 799 0.78 2.59 7.82
N ALA A 800 1.04 1.32 8.15
CA ALA A 800 0.12 0.51 8.94
C ALA A 800 -0.10 1.08 10.35
N ARG A 801 0.95 1.51 11.06
CA ARG A 801 0.81 2.17 12.39
C ARG A 801 0.01 3.46 12.32
N LEU A 802 0.31 4.32 11.35
CA LEU A 802 -0.44 5.56 11.11
C LEU A 802 -1.92 5.26 10.79
N GLY A 803 -2.18 4.25 9.96
CA GLY A 803 -3.52 3.76 9.63
C GLY A 803 -4.28 3.12 10.80
N ASN A 804 -3.59 2.57 11.80
CA ASN A 804 -4.22 2.08 13.03
C ASN A 804 -4.84 3.24 13.83
N GLN A 805 -4.11 4.35 13.98
CA GLN A 805 -4.58 5.54 14.71
C GLN A 805 -5.77 6.21 14.00
N GLU A 806 -5.70 6.32 12.68
CA GLU A 806 -6.81 6.81 11.84
C GLU A 806 -8.06 5.93 12.00
N ALA A 807 -7.90 4.60 12.05
CA ALA A 807 -9.01 3.68 12.29
C ALA A 807 -9.61 3.80 13.70
N GLU A 808 -8.83 3.99 14.77
CA GLU A 808 -9.39 4.24 16.11
C GLU A 808 -10.13 5.58 16.20
N THR A 809 -9.65 6.61 15.49
CA THR A 809 -10.36 7.91 15.36
C THR A 809 -11.72 7.72 14.69
N ARG A 810 -11.76 6.94 13.60
CA ARG A 810 -13.01 6.53 12.95
C ARG A 810 -13.93 5.75 13.89
N VAL A 811 -13.41 4.77 14.64
CA VAL A 811 -14.19 3.98 15.60
C VAL A 811 -14.81 4.86 16.69
N PHE A 812 -14.09 5.88 17.16
CA PHE A 812 -14.60 6.86 18.13
C PHE A 812 -15.81 7.63 17.59
N ILE A 813 -15.72 8.17 16.37
CA ILE A 813 -16.84 8.87 15.71
C ILE A 813 -18.01 7.91 15.42
N GLU A 814 -17.73 6.70 14.91
CA GLU A 814 -18.77 5.68 14.66
C GLU A 814 -19.49 5.24 15.93
N ARG A 815 -18.84 5.25 17.11
CA ARG A 815 -19.50 5.02 18.40
C ARG A 815 -20.51 6.11 18.72
N ALA A 816 -20.13 7.40 18.64
CA ALA A 816 -21.02 8.51 18.96
C ALA A 816 -22.25 8.59 18.01
N ILE A 817 -22.04 8.34 16.70
CA ILE A 817 -23.14 8.24 15.73
C ILE A 817 -24.11 7.11 16.12
N LEU A 818 -23.59 5.91 16.47
CA LEU A 818 -24.44 4.76 16.83
C LEU A 818 -25.08 4.87 18.22
N ALA A 819 -24.48 5.67 19.12
CA ALA A 819 -25.07 6.04 20.41
C ALA A 819 -26.15 7.15 20.28
N LYS A 820 -26.30 7.75 19.09
CA LYS A 820 -27.19 8.90 18.82
C LYS A 820 -26.87 10.15 19.67
N SER A 821 -25.64 10.26 20.19
CA SER A 821 -25.23 11.30 21.14
C SER A 821 -24.70 12.58 20.47
N LEU A 822 -25.23 12.94 19.30
CA LEU A 822 -24.73 14.04 18.47
C LEU A 822 -25.88 14.91 17.94
N SER A 823 -25.63 16.21 17.80
CA SER A 823 -26.56 17.11 17.11
C SER A 823 -26.74 16.73 15.64
N ALA A 824 -27.87 17.10 15.04
CA ALA A 824 -28.21 16.72 13.67
C ALA A 824 -27.17 17.19 12.63
N ASP A 825 -26.57 18.37 12.82
CA ASP A 825 -25.49 18.88 11.97
C ASP A 825 -24.18 18.08 12.15
N LEU A 826 -23.72 17.90 13.39
CA LEU A 826 -22.46 17.18 13.65
C LEU A 826 -22.56 15.72 13.19
N LEU A 827 -23.70 15.06 13.44
CA LEU A 827 -23.98 13.71 12.91
C LEU A 827 -23.90 13.69 11.38
N LYS A 828 -24.54 14.64 10.70
CA LYS A 828 -24.54 14.77 9.23
C LYS A 828 -23.13 15.00 8.68
N ARG A 829 -22.33 15.87 9.30
CA ARG A 829 -20.94 16.17 8.93
C ARG A 829 -20.00 14.99 9.16
N CYS A 830 -20.07 14.36 10.33
CA CYS A 830 -19.32 13.15 10.66
C CYS A 830 -19.66 12.00 9.70
N GLN A 831 -20.96 11.72 9.49
CA GLN A 831 -21.37 10.61 8.64
C GLN A 831 -21.02 10.85 7.17
N ALA A 832 -21.17 12.09 6.67
CA ALA A 832 -20.71 12.45 5.33
C ALA A 832 -19.20 12.24 5.15
N HIS A 833 -18.38 12.56 6.16
CA HIS A 833 -16.93 12.36 6.05
C HIS A 833 -16.51 10.89 6.13
N LEU A 834 -17.15 10.09 7.00
CA LEU A 834 -16.92 8.65 7.05
C LEU A 834 -17.39 7.94 5.77
N ASP A 835 -18.43 8.46 5.12
CA ASP A 835 -18.86 8.01 3.79
C ASP A 835 -17.83 8.40 2.73
N GLU A 836 -17.35 9.65 2.68
CA GLU A 836 -16.26 10.11 1.80
C GLU A 836 -15.03 9.19 1.89
N ARG A 837 -14.55 8.91 3.10
CA ARG A 837 -13.44 7.95 3.32
C ARG A 837 -13.82 6.54 2.86
N THR A 838 -15.01 6.05 3.19
CA THR A 838 -15.46 4.71 2.77
C THR A 838 -15.57 4.56 1.25
N TYR A 839 -15.96 5.61 0.51
CA TYR A 839 -15.86 5.61 -0.96
C TYR A 839 -14.41 5.49 -1.42
N ALA A 840 -13.48 6.25 -0.85
CA ALA A 840 -12.06 6.19 -1.20
C ALA A 840 -11.44 4.78 -1.01
N LEU A 841 -11.78 4.07 0.08
CA LEU A 841 -11.38 2.67 0.31
C LEU A 841 -11.89 1.74 -0.82
N ARG A 842 -13.13 1.94 -1.28
CA ARG A 842 -13.73 1.15 -2.38
C ARG A 842 -13.03 1.37 -3.71
N LEU A 843 -12.40 2.53 -3.95
CA LEU A 843 -11.68 2.80 -5.21
C LEU A 843 -10.46 1.89 -5.38
N TRP A 844 -9.70 1.72 -4.31
CA TRP A 844 -8.56 0.80 -4.28
C TRP A 844 -9.02 -0.64 -4.57
N ARG A 845 -10.13 -1.08 -3.96
CA ARG A 845 -10.74 -2.40 -4.23
C ARG A 845 -11.16 -2.54 -5.69
N LEU A 846 -11.90 -1.57 -6.22
CA LEU A 846 -12.43 -1.59 -7.60
C LEU A 846 -11.33 -1.54 -8.67
N ASN A 847 -10.13 -1.06 -8.32
CA ASN A 847 -8.95 -1.10 -9.18
C ASN A 847 -7.97 -2.24 -8.81
N HIS A 848 -8.42 -3.23 -8.02
CA HIS A 848 -7.61 -4.38 -7.56
C HIS A 848 -6.24 -3.99 -6.96
N GLY A 849 -6.17 -2.85 -6.28
CA GLY A 849 -4.94 -2.31 -5.69
C GLY A 849 -3.86 -1.81 -6.66
N LYS A 850 -4.14 -1.72 -7.98
CA LYS A 850 -3.15 -1.34 -9.00
C LYS A 850 -2.65 0.11 -8.88
N ILE A 851 -3.51 1.03 -8.43
CA ILE A 851 -3.21 2.46 -8.25
C ILE A 851 -3.94 2.91 -6.97
N PRO A 852 -3.32 3.70 -6.07
CA PRO A 852 -3.93 4.19 -4.84
C PRO A 852 -4.93 5.34 -5.12
N LEU A 853 -5.97 5.08 -5.91
CA LEU A 853 -6.98 6.05 -6.34
C LEU A 853 -7.82 6.62 -5.18
N GLY A 854 -7.76 6.02 -3.98
CA GLY A 854 -8.35 6.56 -2.75
C GLY A 854 -7.47 7.52 -1.96
N SER A 855 -6.22 7.76 -2.39
CA SER A 855 -5.23 8.52 -1.62
C SER A 855 -5.20 10.04 -1.88
N PHE A 856 -6.05 10.55 -2.77
CA PHE A 856 -6.23 11.99 -2.96
C PHE A 856 -6.84 12.60 -1.69
N ALA A 857 -6.37 13.79 -1.33
CA ALA A 857 -6.78 14.51 -0.13
C ALA A 857 -6.69 13.68 1.17
N TRP A 858 -5.90 12.60 1.23
CA TRP A 858 -5.89 11.73 2.43
C TRP A 858 -5.32 12.46 3.65
N ARG A 859 -4.34 13.37 3.47
CA ARG A 859 -3.86 14.26 4.55
C ARG A 859 -4.95 15.24 5.01
N THR A 860 -5.64 15.89 4.08
CA THR A 860 -6.76 16.81 4.36
C THR A 860 -7.91 16.09 5.06
N SER A 861 -8.22 14.87 4.61
CA SER A 861 -9.21 13.99 5.22
C SER A 861 -8.79 13.51 6.60
N ASN A 862 -7.51 13.21 6.84
CA ASN A 862 -7.02 12.88 8.17
C ASN A 862 -7.18 14.06 9.12
N LYS A 863 -6.84 15.28 8.69
CA LYS A 863 -7.10 16.50 9.49
C LYS A 863 -8.59 16.64 9.81
N LYS A 864 -9.46 16.56 8.79
CA LYS A 864 -10.93 16.61 8.95
C LYS A 864 -11.47 15.50 9.86
N LEU A 865 -10.86 14.30 9.85
CA LEU A 865 -11.22 13.19 10.73
C LEU A 865 -10.85 13.48 12.20
N PHE A 866 -9.64 13.96 12.48
CA PHE A 866 -9.22 14.33 13.84
C PHE A 866 -9.97 15.57 14.35
N ASP A 867 -10.22 16.57 13.50
CA ASP A 867 -11.02 17.77 13.83
C ASP A 867 -12.45 17.36 14.26
N LEU A 868 -13.12 16.52 13.45
CA LEU A 868 -14.46 16.00 13.76
C LEU A 868 -14.47 15.11 15.01
N ALA A 869 -13.38 14.40 15.31
CA ALA A 869 -13.26 13.65 16.57
C ALA A 869 -13.18 14.59 17.78
N GLY A 870 -12.56 15.77 17.65
CA GLY A 870 -12.53 16.79 18.68
C GLY A 870 -13.90 17.43 18.92
N GLU A 871 -14.65 17.73 17.85
CA GLU A 871 -16.04 18.18 17.95
C GLU A 871 -16.94 17.13 18.62
N VAL A 872 -16.81 15.85 18.24
CA VAL A 872 -17.52 14.74 18.88
C VAL A 872 -17.15 14.64 20.36
N ALA A 873 -15.86 14.72 20.72
CA ALA A 873 -15.44 14.65 22.12
C ALA A 873 -15.88 15.85 22.96
N LYS A 874 -16.16 17.01 22.36
CA LYS A 874 -16.83 18.14 23.04
C LYS A 874 -18.32 17.90 23.21
N ALA A 875 -18.98 17.29 22.22
CA ALA A 875 -20.39 16.94 22.29
C ALA A 875 -20.69 15.84 23.32
N THR A 876 -19.82 14.83 23.47
CA THR A 876 -20.00 13.68 24.38
C THR A 876 -19.23 13.81 25.70
N LYS A 877 -18.89 15.03 26.12
CA LYS A 877 -18.41 15.37 27.47
C LYS A 877 -19.50 16.03 28.33
N LYS A 878 -20.69 16.21 27.75
CA LYS A 878 -21.95 16.47 28.43
C LYS A 878 -22.72 15.15 28.54
#